data_AF-A0A3B9FI56-F1
#
_entry.id   AF-A0A3B9FI56-F1
#
_cell.length_a   1.000
_cell.length_b   1.000
_cell.length_c   1.000
_cell.angle_alpha   90.00
_cell.angle_beta   90.00
_cell.angle_gamma   90.00
#
_symmetry.space_group_name_H-M   'P 1'
#
loop_
_entity.id
_entity.type
_entity.pdbx_description
1 polymer ?
#
loop_
_entity_poly.entity_id
_entity_poly.type
_entity_poly.pdbx_seq_one_letter_code
_entity_poly.pdbx_strand_id
1 'polypeptide(L)'
;NPGAADDGLFLRGEDGKPQVLDRKTGKLVAHDSMGVSAQLKGEVALDNGAIAVPSFMLMAEAYLDDAYDPDVIAAKVGIPAARIRQLAADLATAAFAKEVVINQPWTDWKGERHETMIGRPVSMHAMRGISAHSNGFQTCRALHVLQLILGSVEVPGGFRFKPPYPKPAEVHPKPAGRPDQVAPGKPMAGAPLGYVLGPEDLIIGKDGTPQRIDKAYSWDAPMSAHGLMHMVISNAVAGDPYPVDVLFMYMANMAWNSSMNTRGVMEMLTEKDAETGDYKIPKIIYSDAYQSEMVAYADLILPDTTYLERHDAISLLDRPICEADGVADAIRWPVLQPDRDVRGFQSVLLDLGARLGLPGMVNEDGSAKYADYGDYIVNHERKPGIGPLAGFRGETGTAKGRGAPNPGQLDAYIENGGFWHTEIPDAAKYYKMANMAYQEFAVEMGFFDSPQPYDFQIYSEVLQKFRLAAEGHGDVQPPEHLRERVKQCFTPLPSWYPPFEGSAIDEDEFPIHALTQRPMAMYHSWGSQNPWLRQIHGYNPMFISQTLATKIGVVEGDWIWVTSHHGKIRVPVAVMEGVNEHTIWTWNAIGKRKGAWQLDADAPEVKKGFLLNHLIHELLPPKGDGMRWSNSDPITGQAAWFDLRVKVEAASADEAAEVSPQFDQIASPPGLTKPDAMLRYGIEWTKSASKSSNKGE
;
A
#
# COMPACT_ATOMS: atom_id res chain seq x y z
N ASN A 1 11.62 -30.47 -12.84
CA ASN A 1 12.92 -30.98 -13.32
C ASN A 1 13.94 -30.67 -12.21
N PRO A 2 13.94 -31.46 -11.11
CA PRO A 2 14.58 -31.03 -9.88
C PRO A 2 16.03 -30.58 -10.06
N GLY A 3 16.33 -29.33 -9.68
CA GLY A 3 17.68 -28.74 -9.76
C GLY A 3 18.14 -28.30 -11.15
N ALA A 4 17.26 -28.28 -12.15
CA ALA A 4 17.53 -27.72 -13.47
C ALA A 4 16.98 -26.29 -13.60
N ALA A 5 17.43 -25.58 -14.65
CA ALA A 5 17.04 -24.18 -14.89
C ALA A 5 15.55 -23.97 -15.20
N ASP A 6 14.81 -25.02 -15.51
CA ASP A 6 13.37 -25.02 -15.78
C ASP A 6 12.55 -25.64 -14.63
N ASP A 7 13.15 -25.90 -13.47
CA ASP A 7 12.46 -26.53 -12.35
C ASP A 7 11.31 -25.68 -11.82
N GLY A 8 10.12 -26.28 -11.75
CA GLY A 8 8.91 -25.60 -11.28
C GLY A 8 8.36 -24.52 -12.22
N LEU A 9 8.88 -24.36 -13.45
CA LEU A 9 8.29 -23.50 -14.47
C LEU A 9 7.12 -24.20 -15.17
N PHE A 10 6.18 -23.44 -15.74
CA PHE A 10 5.07 -24.05 -16.46
C PHE A 10 5.55 -24.71 -17.76
N LEU A 11 5.08 -25.94 -17.99
CA LEU A 11 5.23 -26.61 -19.27
C LEU A 11 4.54 -25.77 -20.36
N ARG A 12 5.27 -25.51 -21.45
CA ARG A 12 4.77 -24.75 -22.59
C ARG A 12 4.77 -25.59 -23.86
N GLY A 13 3.80 -25.35 -24.72
CA GLY A 13 3.75 -25.91 -26.07
C GLY A 13 4.70 -25.20 -27.02
N GLU A 14 4.71 -25.61 -28.29
CA GLU A 14 5.53 -24.99 -29.35
C GLU A 14 5.16 -23.52 -29.58
N ASP A 15 3.92 -23.12 -29.27
CA ASP A 15 3.41 -21.76 -29.35
C ASP A 15 3.76 -20.90 -28.11
N GLY A 16 4.49 -21.46 -27.15
CA GLY A 16 4.87 -20.79 -25.91
C GLY A 16 3.75 -20.70 -24.87
N LYS A 17 2.56 -21.28 -25.13
CA LYS A 17 1.43 -21.21 -24.19
C LYS A 17 1.56 -22.25 -23.07
N PRO A 18 1.22 -21.88 -21.82
CA PRO A 18 1.12 -22.85 -20.73
C PRO A 18 0.16 -23.99 -21.07
N GLN A 19 0.58 -25.21 -20.76
CA GLN A 19 -0.19 -26.42 -21.00
C GLN A 19 -0.95 -26.86 -19.74
N VAL A 20 -2.10 -27.49 -19.94
CA VAL A 20 -2.86 -28.20 -18.91
C VAL A 20 -3.04 -29.66 -19.34
N LEU A 21 -3.12 -30.56 -18.37
CA LEU A 21 -3.55 -31.93 -18.61
C LEU A 21 -5.07 -31.96 -18.71
N ASP A 22 -5.62 -32.24 -19.89
CA ASP A 22 -7.07 -32.32 -20.06
C ASP A 22 -7.63 -33.59 -19.42
N ARG A 23 -8.60 -33.41 -18.52
CA ARG A 23 -9.24 -34.47 -17.75
C ARG A 23 -10.00 -35.45 -18.65
N LYS A 24 -10.55 -34.99 -19.78
CA LYS A 24 -11.35 -35.84 -20.68
C LYS A 24 -10.47 -36.74 -21.54
N THR A 25 -9.40 -36.18 -22.11
CA THR A 25 -8.55 -36.90 -23.07
C THR A 25 -7.27 -37.49 -22.45
N GLY A 26 -6.85 -37.02 -21.27
CA GLY A 26 -5.58 -37.38 -20.66
C GLY A 26 -4.36 -36.82 -21.41
N LYS A 27 -4.56 -35.84 -22.29
CA LYS A 27 -3.50 -35.24 -23.12
C LYS A 27 -3.16 -33.84 -22.64
N LEU A 28 -1.92 -33.42 -22.91
CA LEU A 28 -1.52 -32.03 -22.78
C LEU A 28 -2.17 -31.20 -23.89
N VAL A 29 -2.76 -30.07 -23.50
CA VAL A 29 -3.34 -29.07 -24.40
C VAL A 29 -3.09 -27.67 -23.85
N ALA A 30 -3.16 -26.63 -24.68
CA ALA A 30 -3.03 -25.26 -24.22
C ALA A 30 -4.16 -24.87 -23.26
N HIS A 31 -3.85 -24.11 -22.20
CA HIS A 31 -4.82 -23.72 -21.15
C HIS A 31 -6.06 -22.97 -21.69
N ASP A 32 -5.92 -22.30 -22.83
CA ASP A 32 -6.93 -21.52 -23.52
C ASP A 32 -7.75 -22.31 -24.55
N SER A 33 -7.52 -23.61 -24.68
CA SER A 33 -8.29 -24.46 -25.58
C SER A 33 -9.78 -24.49 -25.19
N MET A 34 -10.67 -24.39 -26.19
CA MET A 34 -12.13 -24.46 -26.00
C MET A 34 -12.54 -25.83 -25.42
N GLY A 35 -13.43 -25.86 -24.42
CA GLY A 35 -13.95 -27.10 -23.83
C GLY A 35 -12.99 -27.89 -22.94
N VAL A 36 -11.78 -27.36 -22.68
CA VAL A 36 -10.77 -27.99 -21.84
C VAL A 36 -11.19 -28.02 -20.38
N SER A 37 -10.96 -29.15 -19.71
CA SER A 37 -11.17 -29.28 -18.26
C SER A 37 -9.87 -29.73 -17.63
N ALA A 38 -9.24 -28.87 -16.81
CA ALA A 38 -7.95 -29.19 -16.22
C ALA A 38 -8.05 -30.36 -15.21
N GLN A 39 -7.16 -31.33 -15.35
CA GLN A 39 -6.95 -32.40 -14.39
C GLN A 39 -6.15 -31.87 -13.20
N LEU A 40 -6.57 -32.23 -11.98
CA LEU A 40 -5.98 -31.69 -10.74
C LEU A 40 -4.79 -32.50 -10.20
N LYS A 41 -4.59 -33.73 -10.70
CA LYS A 41 -3.48 -34.62 -10.31
C LYS A 41 -3.02 -35.48 -11.47
N GLY A 42 -1.73 -35.76 -11.54
CA GLY A 42 -1.15 -36.64 -12.55
C GLY A 42 0.30 -36.27 -12.84
N GLU A 43 1.02 -37.21 -13.45
CA GLU A 43 2.39 -37.04 -13.89
C GLU A 43 2.45 -37.20 -15.40
N VAL A 44 3.18 -36.32 -16.07
CA VAL A 44 3.43 -36.39 -17.51
C VAL A 44 4.93 -36.42 -17.73
N ALA A 45 5.43 -37.57 -18.18
CA ALA A 45 6.83 -37.70 -18.58
C ALA A 45 7.07 -36.91 -19.88
N LEU A 46 8.16 -36.15 -19.91
CA LEU A 46 8.57 -35.33 -21.03
C LEU A 46 9.78 -35.96 -21.74
N ASP A 47 9.97 -35.61 -23.01
CA ASP A 47 11.04 -36.18 -23.86
C ASP A 47 12.45 -35.89 -23.33
N ASN A 48 12.62 -34.80 -22.58
CA ASN A 48 13.88 -34.43 -21.92
C ASN A 48 14.12 -35.17 -20.59
N GLY A 49 13.25 -36.11 -20.21
CA GLY A 49 13.32 -36.87 -18.97
C GLY A 49 12.72 -36.17 -17.74
N ALA A 50 12.24 -34.92 -17.88
CA ALA A 50 11.54 -34.25 -16.81
C ALA A 50 10.10 -34.78 -16.64
N ILE A 51 9.50 -34.50 -15.47
CA ILE A 51 8.11 -34.81 -15.17
C ILE A 51 7.38 -33.49 -14.94
N ALA A 52 6.27 -33.30 -15.65
CA ALA A 52 5.33 -32.20 -15.39
C ALA A 52 4.15 -32.71 -14.54
N VAL A 53 3.70 -31.87 -13.61
CA VAL A 53 2.55 -32.13 -12.75
C VAL A 53 1.61 -30.92 -12.71
N PRO A 54 0.29 -31.10 -12.51
CA PRO A 54 -0.62 -29.99 -12.27
C PRO A 54 -0.22 -29.18 -11.03
N SER A 55 -0.30 -27.84 -11.11
CA SER A 55 0.01 -26.95 -9.97
C SER A 55 -0.86 -27.22 -8.73
N PHE A 56 -2.08 -27.73 -8.93
CA PHE A 56 -2.95 -28.13 -7.82
C PHE A 56 -2.40 -29.32 -7.04
N MET A 57 -1.71 -30.26 -7.70
CA MET A 57 -1.06 -31.40 -7.04
C MET A 57 0.04 -30.91 -6.10
N LEU A 58 0.89 -29.98 -6.56
CA LEU A 58 1.92 -29.34 -5.73
C LEU A 58 1.32 -28.61 -4.53
N MET A 59 0.21 -27.90 -4.73
CA MET A 59 -0.49 -27.19 -3.66
C MET A 59 -1.08 -28.14 -2.62
N ALA A 60 -1.73 -29.22 -3.07
CA ALA A 60 -2.31 -30.22 -2.19
C ALA A 60 -1.22 -30.92 -1.37
N GLU A 61 -0.10 -31.31 -1.99
CA GLU A 61 1.04 -31.90 -1.30
C GLU A 61 1.64 -30.94 -0.26
N ALA A 62 1.80 -29.65 -0.62
CA ALA A 62 2.37 -28.66 0.29
C ALA A 62 1.53 -28.41 1.55
N TYR A 63 0.20 -28.39 1.44
CA TYR A 63 -0.70 -28.04 2.55
C TYR A 63 -1.36 -29.23 3.25
N LEU A 64 -1.18 -30.44 2.73
CA LEU A 64 -1.50 -31.68 3.44
C LEU A 64 -0.31 -32.22 4.25
N ASP A 65 0.81 -31.49 4.27
CA ASP A 65 1.95 -31.77 5.15
C ASP A 65 1.52 -31.66 6.63
N ASP A 66 1.98 -32.61 7.46
CA ASP A 66 1.65 -32.69 8.89
C ASP A 66 2.01 -31.41 9.67
N ALA A 67 2.95 -30.60 9.16
CA ALA A 67 3.29 -29.30 9.74
C ALA A 67 2.12 -28.30 9.75
N TYR A 68 1.10 -28.49 8.91
CA TYR A 68 -0.12 -27.69 8.87
C TYR A 68 -1.29 -28.31 9.64
N ASP A 69 -1.12 -29.48 10.27
CA ASP A 69 -2.20 -30.09 11.04
C ASP A 69 -2.64 -29.15 12.19
N PRO A 70 -3.96 -28.94 12.39
CA PRO A 70 -4.45 -28.07 13.46
C PRO A 70 -3.93 -28.42 14.85
N ASP A 71 -3.71 -29.70 15.19
CA ASP A 71 -3.18 -30.12 16.49
C ASP A 71 -1.69 -29.79 16.63
N VAL A 72 -0.95 -29.73 15.52
CA VAL A 72 0.47 -29.34 15.49
C VAL A 72 0.61 -27.82 15.62
N ILE A 73 -0.22 -27.04 14.90
CA ILE A 73 -0.03 -25.59 14.80
C ILE A 73 -0.75 -24.78 15.89
N ALA A 74 -1.77 -25.36 16.57
CA ALA A 74 -2.65 -24.63 17.48
C ALA A 74 -1.93 -23.81 18.56
N ALA A 75 -0.90 -24.39 19.19
CA ALA A 75 -0.12 -23.71 20.22
C ALA A 75 0.68 -22.53 19.65
N LYS A 76 1.14 -22.63 18.40
CA LYS A 76 1.96 -21.61 17.75
C LYS A 76 1.15 -20.38 17.31
N VAL A 77 -0.09 -20.58 16.87
CA VAL A 77 -0.97 -19.48 16.41
C VAL A 77 -1.92 -18.98 17.49
N GLY A 78 -1.97 -19.64 18.66
CA GLY A 78 -2.84 -19.26 19.76
C GLY A 78 -4.33 -19.50 19.50
N ILE A 79 -4.67 -20.40 18.56
CA ILE A 79 -6.06 -20.77 18.22
C ILE A 79 -6.23 -22.27 18.47
N PRO A 80 -7.21 -22.70 19.29
CA PRO A 80 -7.43 -24.12 19.54
C PRO A 80 -7.69 -24.90 18.25
N ALA A 81 -7.14 -26.12 18.14
CA ALA A 81 -7.28 -26.97 16.96
C ALA A 81 -8.74 -27.21 16.57
N ALA A 82 -9.62 -27.43 17.56
CA ALA A 82 -11.06 -27.55 17.34
C ALA A 82 -11.68 -26.30 16.69
N ARG A 83 -11.21 -25.10 17.04
CA ARG A 83 -11.68 -23.84 16.47
C ARG A 83 -11.18 -23.68 15.03
N ILE A 84 -9.94 -24.05 14.73
CA ILE A 84 -9.38 -24.04 13.36
C ILE A 84 -10.24 -24.94 12.46
N ARG A 85 -10.49 -26.19 12.89
CA ARG A 85 -11.34 -27.14 12.15
C ARG A 85 -12.77 -26.62 11.96
N GLN A 86 -13.35 -26.02 13.00
CA GLN A 86 -14.69 -25.42 12.91
C GLN A 86 -14.72 -24.27 11.90
N LEU A 87 -13.74 -23.37 11.91
CA LEU A 87 -13.67 -22.27 10.95
C LEU A 87 -13.54 -22.78 9.51
N ALA A 88 -12.70 -23.80 9.28
CA ALA A 88 -12.59 -24.43 7.96
C ALA A 88 -13.92 -25.06 7.51
N ALA A 89 -14.61 -25.76 8.41
CA ALA A 89 -15.92 -26.35 8.13
C ALA A 89 -17.01 -25.29 7.87
N ASP A 90 -17.01 -24.19 8.62
CA ASP A 90 -17.93 -23.07 8.45
C ASP A 90 -17.74 -22.41 7.08
N LEU A 91 -16.48 -22.18 6.67
CA LEU A 91 -16.15 -21.65 5.35
C LEU A 91 -16.59 -22.59 4.22
N ALA A 92 -16.30 -23.89 4.35
CA ALA A 92 -16.72 -24.89 3.37
C ALA A 92 -18.26 -24.98 3.28
N THR A 93 -18.96 -24.95 4.42
CA THR A 93 -20.42 -24.97 4.46
C THR A 93 -21.00 -23.72 3.78
N ALA A 94 -20.45 -22.54 4.08
CA ALA A 94 -20.88 -21.30 3.45
C ALA A 94 -20.63 -21.31 1.94
N ALA A 95 -19.46 -21.76 1.50
CA ALA A 95 -19.08 -21.75 0.08
C ALA A 95 -19.84 -22.78 -0.76
N PHE A 96 -20.05 -24.01 -0.25
CA PHE A 96 -20.52 -25.13 -1.06
C PHE A 96 -21.96 -25.58 -0.75
N ALA A 97 -22.50 -25.30 0.44
CA ALA A 97 -23.86 -25.70 0.81
C ALA A 97 -24.88 -24.55 0.76
N LYS A 98 -24.42 -23.30 0.59
CA LYS A 98 -25.26 -22.08 0.58
C LYS A 98 -25.05 -21.26 -0.69
N GLU A 99 -24.98 -21.92 -1.84
CA GLU A 99 -24.76 -21.25 -3.13
C GLU A 99 -25.85 -20.20 -3.43
N VAL A 100 -25.43 -19.10 -4.05
CA VAL A 100 -26.31 -18.01 -4.47
C VAL A 100 -26.46 -18.07 -5.99
N VAL A 101 -27.64 -18.36 -6.50
CA VAL A 101 -27.85 -18.47 -7.96
C VAL A 101 -28.53 -17.22 -8.49
N ILE A 102 -27.91 -16.57 -9.49
CA ILE A 102 -28.51 -15.49 -10.26
C ILE A 102 -28.84 -16.01 -11.67
N ASN A 103 -30.09 -15.84 -12.10
CA ASN A 103 -30.57 -16.22 -13.42
C ASN A 103 -30.19 -15.16 -14.48
N GLN A 104 -28.89 -14.94 -14.66
CA GLN A 104 -28.31 -14.02 -15.63
C GLN A 104 -27.42 -14.81 -16.59
N PRO A 105 -27.83 -15.01 -17.86
CA PRO A 105 -26.98 -15.65 -18.84
C PRO A 105 -25.75 -14.80 -19.14
N TRP A 106 -24.62 -15.48 -19.40
CA TRP A 106 -23.35 -14.86 -19.79
C TRP A 106 -22.53 -15.81 -20.65
N THR A 107 -21.52 -15.27 -21.34
CA THR A 107 -20.58 -16.04 -22.16
C THR A 107 -19.18 -15.82 -21.64
N ASP A 108 -18.45 -16.92 -21.44
CA ASP A 108 -17.06 -16.83 -21.03
C ASP A 108 -16.13 -16.56 -22.22
N TRP A 109 -14.87 -16.28 -21.91
CA TRP A 109 -13.84 -15.96 -22.90
C TRP A 109 -13.44 -17.11 -23.82
N LYS A 110 -13.90 -18.33 -23.53
CA LYS A 110 -13.74 -19.51 -24.40
C LYS A 110 -14.95 -19.71 -25.32
N GLY A 111 -15.96 -18.85 -25.21
CA GLY A 111 -17.18 -18.90 -26.02
C GLY A 111 -18.27 -19.81 -25.45
N GLU A 112 -18.10 -20.33 -24.22
CA GLU A 112 -19.12 -21.16 -23.59
C GLU A 112 -20.23 -20.30 -22.99
N ARG A 113 -21.47 -20.64 -23.29
CA ARG A 113 -22.65 -19.97 -22.76
C ARG A 113 -23.10 -20.63 -21.46
N HIS A 114 -23.29 -19.80 -20.44
CA HIS A 114 -23.79 -20.18 -19.13
C HIS A 114 -25.14 -19.52 -18.89
N GLU A 115 -26.15 -20.27 -18.43
CA GLU A 115 -27.50 -19.73 -18.20
C GLU A 115 -27.65 -19.04 -16.83
N THR A 116 -26.74 -19.30 -15.91
CA THR A 116 -26.77 -18.77 -14.55
C THR A 116 -25.38 -18.37 -14.06
N MET A 117 -25.36 -17.56 -13.01
CA MET A 117 -24.17 -17.20 -12.24
C MET A 117 -24.27 -17.83 -10.85
N ILE A 118 -23.25 -18.61 -10.46
CA ILE A 118 -23.19 -19.37 -9.21
C ILE A 118 -22.25 -18.70 -8.21
N GLY A 119 -22.85 -18.13 -7.18
CA GLY A 119 -22.21 -17.48 -6.05
C GLY A 119 -21.82 -18.43 -4.94
N ARG A 120 -20.69 -18.13 -4.30
CA ARG A 120 -20.21 -18.79 -3.10
C ARG A 120 -19.98 -17.71 -2.05
N PRO A 121 -20.90 -17.52 -1.08
CA PRO A 121 -20.99 -16.30 -0.26
C PRO A 121 -19.94 -16.24 0.86
N VAL A 122 -18.67 -16.22 0.47
CA VAL A 122 -17.52 -16.02 1.34
C VAL A 122 -16.68 -14.89 0.77
N SER A 123 -16.48 -13.84 1.55
CA SER A 123 -15.64 -12.71 1.17
C SER A 123 -14.62 -12.45 2.26
N MET A 124 -13.35 -12.28 1.86
CA MET A 124 -12.27 -11.94 2.77
C MET A 124 -11.61 -10.65 2.31
N HIS A 125 -11.29 -9.77 3.27
CA HIS A 125 -10.61 -8.51 2.99
C HIS A 125 -9.27 -8.47 3.72
N ALA A 126 -8.20 -8.24 2.95
CA ALA A 126 -6.86 -8.03 3.46
C ALA A 126 -6.46 -6.57 3.27
N MET A 127 -5.82 -5.99 4.28
CA MET A 127 -5.33 -4.62 4.23
C MET A 127 -4.04 -4.53 5.07
N ARG A 128 -3.76 -3.35 5.63
CA ARG A 128 -2.52 -3.02 6.33
C ARG A 128 -2.22 -3.90 7.55
N GLY A 129 -3.25 -4.47 8.19
CA GLY A 129 -3.08 -5.41 9.30
C GLY A 129 -2.21 -6.61 8.95
N ILE A 130 -2.30 -7.11 7.72
CA ILE A 130 -1.50 -8.24 7.23
C ILE A 130 -0.26 -7.74 6.50
N SER A 131 -0.38 -6.69 5.69
CA SER A 131 0.74 -6.26 4.84
C SER A 131 1.87 -5.57 5.61
N ALA A 132 1.62 -5.04 6.81
CA ALA A 132 2.63 -4.34 7.62
C ALA A 132 3.57 -5.28 8.39
N HIS A 133 3.86 -6.46 7.84
CA HIS A 133 4.76 -7.47 8.38
C HIS A 133 5.81 -7.85 7.34
N SER A 134 7.00 -8.29 7.78
CA SER A 134 8.03 -8.78 6.85
C SER A 134 7.67 -10.07 6.12
N ASN A 135 6.60 -10.76 6.52
CA ASN A 135 6.00 -11.89 5.80
C ASN A 135 4.62 -11.56 5.21
N GLY A 136 4.29 -10.27 5.10
CA GLY A 136 2.96 -9.78 4.74
C GLY A 136 2.54 -10.17 3.32
N PHE A 137 3.47 -10.19 2.35
CA PHE A 137 3.15 -10.59 0.98
C PHE A 137 2.68 -12.04 0.89
N GLN A 138 3.42 -12.98 1.49
CA GLN A 138 3.04 -14.39 1.46
C GLN A 138 1.75 -14.64 2.26
N THR A 139 1.55 -13.94 3.37
CA THR A 139 0.32 -14.05 4.17
C THR A 139 -0.90 -13.55 3.38
N CYS A 140 -0.79 -12.40 2.71
CA CYS A 140 -1.84 -11.92 1.80
C CYS A 140 -2.12 -12.93 0.67
N ARG A 141 -1.07 -13.51 0.06
CA ARG A 141 -1.25 -14.53 -0.98
C ARG A 141 -1.97 -15.77 -0.45
N ALA A 142 -1.64 -16.26 0.75
CA ALA A 142 -2.32 -17.41 1.35
C ALA A 142 -3.83 -17.17 1.51
N LEU A 143 -4.22 -15.98 1.98
CA LEU A 143 -5.62 -15.58 2.10
C LEU A 143 -6.33 -15.57 0.74
N HIS A 144 -5.69 -15.05 -0.31
CA HIS A 144 -6.28 -15.04 -1.65
C HIS A 144 -6.32 -16.44 -2.29
N VAL A 145 -5.32 -17.30 -2.08
CA VAL A 145 -5.36 -18.70 -2.52
C VAL A 145 -6.52 -19.44 -1.84
N LEU A 146 -6.79 -19.19 -0.56
CA LEU A 146 -7.97 -19.75 0.12
C LEU A 146 -9.28 -19.30 -0.55
N GLN A 147 -9.43 -18.02 -0.89
CA GLN A 147 -10.61 -17.54 -1.63
C GLN A 147 -10.75 -18.19 -3.02
N LEU A 148 -9.63 -18.44 -3.70
CA LEU A 148 -9.64 -19.15 -4.99
C LEU A 148 -10.09 -20.61 -4.84
N ILE A 149 -9.60 -21.33 -3.83
CA ILE A 149 -10.02 -22.73 -3.56
C ILE A 149 -11.50 -22.80 -3.18
N LEU A 150 -12.00 -21.82 -2.42
CA LEU A 150 -13.42 -21.69 -2.12
C LEU A 150 -14.23 -21.28 -3.36
N GLY A 151 -13.59 -20.80 -4.43
CA GLY A 151 -14.25 -20.28 -5.65
C GLY A 151 -15.10 -19.05 -5.38
N SER A 152 -14.66 -18.19 -4.45
CA SER A 152 -15.44 -17.06 -3.95
C SER A 152 -14.96 -15.70 -4.49
N VAL A 153 -14.14 -15.70 -5.54
CA VAL A 153 -13.65 -14.50 -6.23
C VAL A 153 -14.48 -14.23 -7.47
N GLU A 154 -14.96 -12.98 -7.60
CA GLU A 154 -15.80 -12.49 -8.71
C GLU A 154 -17.16 -13.19 -8.88
N VAL A 155 -17.69 -13.78 -7.82
CA VAL A 155 -18.99 -14.48 -7.82
C VAL A 155 -20.02 -13.77 -6.93
N PRO A 156 -21.34 -14.03 -7.10
CA PRO A 156 -22.36 -13.50 -6.19
C PRO A 156 -22.09 -13.84 -4.72
N GLY A 157 -22.17 -12.84 -3.84
CA GLY A 157 -21.87 -12.97 -2.41
C GLY A 157 -20.38 -13.09 -2.05
N GLY A 158 -19.49 -13.15 -3.04
CA GLY A 158 -18.04 -13.28 -2.86
C GLY A 158 -17.28 -11.95 -2.87
N PHE A 159 -15.95 -12.05 -2.93
CA PHE A 159 -15.06 -10.90 -3.16
C PHE A 159 -15.16 -10.42 -4.61
N ARG A 160 -15.14 -9.10 -4.85
CA ARG A 160 -15.24 -8.52 -6.20
C ARG A 160 -14.20 -7.43 -6.43
N PHE A 161 -13.59 -7.44 -7.61
CA PHE A 161 -12.79 -6.36 -8.15
C PHE A 161 -13.67 -5.18 -8.56
N LYS A 162 -13.10 -4.00 -8.34
CA LYS A 162 -13.59 -2.73 -8.84
C LYS A 162 -12.85 -2.39 -10.14
N PRO A 163 -13.53 -1.81 -11.15
CA PRO A 163 -12.86 -1.28 -12.32
C PRO A 163 -11.71 -0.34 -11.94
N PRO A 164 -10.62 -0.31 -12.72
CA PRO A 164 -10.44 -0.99 -14.01
C PRO A 164 -9.91 -2.45 -13.90
N TYR A 165 -9.98 -3.07 -12.72
CA TYR A 165 -9.51 -4.44 -12.46
C TYR A 165 -10.67 -5.46 -12.54
N PRO A 166 -10.40 -6.75 -12.78
CA PRO A 166 -9.08 -7.41 -12.82
C PRO A 166 -8.31 -7.15 -14.12
N LYS A 167 -6.98 -7.14 -14.04
CA LYS A 167 -6.07 -7.04 -15.19
C LYS A 167 -4.92 -8.05 -15.02
N PRO A 168 -4.49 -8.74 -16.09
CA PRO A 168 -3.29 -9.57 -16.02
C PRO A 168 -2.03 -8.78 -15.69
N ALA A 169 -1.08 -9.36 -14.94
CA ALA A 169 0.14 -8.67 -14.54
C ALA A 169 1.01 -8.29 -15.74
N GLU A 170 0.99 -9.12 -16.79
CA GLU A 170 1.73 -8.99 -18.04
C GLU A 170 1.26 -7.85 -18.94
N VAL A 171 0.05 -7.32 -18.74
CA VAL A 171 -0.43 -6.14 -19.49
C VAL A 171 -0.10 -4.82 -18.79
N HIS A 172 0.36 -4.88 -17.55
CA HIS A 172 0.87 -3.70 -16.86
C HIS A 172 2.27 -3.34 -17.36
N PRO A 173 2.64 -2.05 -17.35
CA PRO A 173 4.01 -1.66 -17.63
C PRO A 173 4.96 -2.26 -16.61
N LYS A 174 6.14 -2.66 -17.09
CA LYS A 174 7.30 -2.96 -16.26
C LYS A 174 7.87 -1.65 -15.70
N PRO A 175 8.51 -1.69 -14.52
CA PRO A 175 9.12 -0.48 -13.96
C PRO A 175 10.28 -0.02 -14.85
N ALA A 176 10.35 1.28 -15.10
CA ALA A 176 11.47 1.92 -15.77
C ALA A 176 12.39 2.61 -14.75
N GLY A 177 13.66 2.74 -15.11
CA GLY A 177 14.67 3.34 -14.25
C GLY A 177 16.04 2.71 -14.35
N ARG A 178 16.23 1.72 -15.24
CA ARG A 178 17.57 1.15 -15.49
C ARG A 178 18.50 2.19 -16.10
N PRO A 179 19.84 2.02 -15.97
CA PRO A 179 20.81 2.99 -16.48
C PRO A 179 20.69 3.28 -17.98
N ASP A 180 20.23 2.33 -18.79
CA ASP A 180 19.99 2.49 -20.22
C ASP A 180 18.69 3.25 -20.56
N GLN A 181 17.80 3.42 -19.57
CA GLN A 181 16.48 4.03 -19.71
C GLN A 181 16.37 5.45 -19.14
N VAL A 182 17.41 5.92 -18.45
CA VAL A 182 17.44 7.20 -17.75
C VAL A 182 18.57 8.05 -18.31
N ALA A 183 18.26 9.30 -18.66
CA ALA A 183 19.25 10.28 -19.08
C ALA A 183 18.86 11.68 -18.55
N PRO A 184 19.84 12.49 -18.10
CA PRO A 184 19.55 13.85 -17.62
C PRO A 184 18.77 14.68 -18.65
N GLY A 185 17.76 15.42 -18.17
CA GLY A 185 16.93 16.30 -19.00
C GLY A 185 15.98 15.60 -19.97
N LYS A 186 15.92 14.25 -19.97
CA LYS A 186 15.02 13.48 -20.83
C LYS A 186 13.93 12.79 -19.99
N PRO A 187 12.70 12.66 -20.50
CA PRO A 187 11.70 11.79 -19.90
C PRO A 187 12.23 10.36 -19.81
N MET A 188 11.89 9.70 -18.71
CA MET A 188 12.15 8.26 -18.56
C MET A 188 11.39 7.48 -19.65
N ALA A 189 11.99 6.40 -20.15
CA ALA A 189 11.41 5.60 -21.24
C ALA A 189 10.08 4.88 -20.88
N GLY A 190 9.69 4.86 -19.60
CA GLY A 190 8.47 4.20 -19.13
C GLY A 190 8.02 4.73 -17.77
N ALA A 191 7.05 4.06 -17.16
CA ALA A 191 6.55 4.43 -15.84
C ALA A 191 7.58 4.09 -14.75
N PRO A 192 7.78 4.97 -13.74
CA PRO A 192 8.72 4.70 -12.64
C PRO A 192 8.25 3.58 -11.70
N LEU A 193 6.99 3.17 -11.82
CA LEU A 193 6.38 2.04 -11.12
C LEU A 193 5.81 1.06 -12.14
N GLY A 194 5.81 -0.22 -11.79
CA GLY A 194 5.33 -1.31 -12.62
C GLY A 194 5.37 -2.66 -11.93
N TYR A 195 5.03 -3.70 -12.69
CA TYR A 195 5.04 -5.09 -12.24
C TYR A 195 6.21 -5.84 -12.87
N VAL A 196 7.04 -6.47 -12.02
CA VAL A 196 8.14 -7.34 -12.47
C VAL A 196 7.60 -8.75 -12.73
N LEU A 197 8.08 -9.40 -13.78
CA LEU A 197 7.69 -10.77 -14.18
C LEU A 197 8.85 -11.78 -14.07
N GLY A 198 10.02 -11.31 -13.61
CA GLY A 198 11.21 -12.11 -13.35
C GLY A 198 12.42 -11.23 -13.00
N PRO A 199 13.57 -11.84 -12.66
CA PRO A 199 14.82 -11.14 -12.37
C PRO A 199 15.29 -10.18 -13.47
N GLU A 200 14.97 -10.46 -14.73
CA GLU A 200 15.30 -9.64 -15.90
C GLU A 200 14.65 -8.24 -15.88
N ASP A 201 13.61 -8.04 -15.07
CA ASP A 201 12.88 -6.77 -14.95
C ASP A 201 13.41 -5.86 -13.83
N LEU A 202 14.41 -6.31 -13.07
CA LEU A 202 14.98 -5.54 -11.96
C LEU A 202 15.69 -4.27 -12.43
N ILE A 203 15.70 -3.26 -11.55
CA ILE A 203 16.38 -1.98 -11.70
C ILE A 203 17.70 -2.04 -10.92
N ILE A 204 18.67 -2.74 -11.51
CA ILE A 204 20.01 -2.98 -10.96
C ILE A 204 21.10 -2.64 -11.97
N GLY A 205 22.29 -2.35 -11.47
CA GLY A 205 23.51 -2.18 -12.26
C GLY A 205 24.05 -3.51 -12.79
N LYS A 206 25.08 -3.45 -13.64
CA LYS A 206 25.73 -4.66 -14.19
C LYS A 206 26.37 -5.55 -13.11
N ASP A 207 26.74 -4.95 -11.99
CA ASP A 207 27.30 -5.59 -10.81
C ASP A 207 26.22 -6.01 -9.78
N GLY A 208 24.94 -5.83 -10.10
CA GLY A 208 23.81 -6.14 -9.23
C GLY A 208 23.45 -5.03 -8.23
N THR A 209 24.13 -3.88 -8.26
CA THR A 209 23.85 -2.77 -7.32
C THR A 209 22.48 -2.12 -7.57
N PRO A 210 21.70 -1.80 -6.52
CA PRO A 210 20.44 -1.06 -6.69
C PRO A 210 20.65 0.30 -7.37
N GLN A 211 19.76 0.68 -8.30
CA GLN A 211 19.88 1.97 -9.01
C GLN A 211 18.92 3.05 -8.52
N ARG A 212 18.00 2.72 -7.61
CA ARG A 212 17.12 3.70 -6.96
C ARG A 212 17.57 3.93 -5.52
N ILE A 213 17.43 5.17 -5.03
CA ILE A 213 17.78 5.53 -3.65
C ILE A 213 16.97 4.74 -2.61
N ASP A 214 15.72 4.38 -2.92
CA ASP A 214 14.87 3.57 -2.06
C ASP A 214 15.12 2.06 -2.22
N LYS A 215 16.05 1.66 -3.10
CA LYS A 215 16.38 0.27 -3.48
C LYS A 215 15.18 -0.55 -4.00
N ALA A 216 14.08 0.09 -4.39
CA ALA A 216 12.93 -0.58 -4.98
C ALA A 216 13.30 -1.25 -6.31
N TYR A 217 12.70 -2.41 -6.59
CA TYR A 217 12.97 -3.20 -7.78
C TYR A 217 14.42 -3.70 -7.90
N SER A 218 15.12 -3.82 -6.77
CA SER A 218 16.42 -4.50 -6.67
C SER A 218 16.27 -5.80 -5.89
N TRP A 219 17.35 -6.54 -5.66
CA TRP A 219 17.32 -7.75 -4.83
C TRP A 219 16.92 -7.51 -3.37
N ASP A 220 16.96 -6.26 -2.87
CA ASP A 220 16.44 -5.89 -1.55
C ASP A 220 14.90 -5.93 -1.47
N ALA A 221 14.22 -5.57 -2.57
CA ALA A 221 12.76 -5.56 -2.67
C ALA A 221 12.32 -5.69 -4.16
N PRO A 222 12.40 -6.90 -4.74
CA PRO A 222 12.22 -7.14 -6.18
C PRO A 222 10.88 -6.66 -6.75
N MET A 223 9.79 -6.84 -6.01
CA MET A 223 8.41 -6.60 -6.46
C MET A 223 7.79 -5.35 -5.81
N SER A 224 8.59 -4.28 -5.63
CA SER A 224 8.15 -3.07 -4.93
C SER A 224 7.29 -2.13 -5.78
N ALA A 225 6.03 -2.52 -6.01
CA ALA A 225 5.06 -1.76 -6.82
C ALA A 225 4.76 -0.33 -6.30
N HIS A 226 5.14 0.00 -5.07
CA HIS A 226 4.89 1.30 -4.43
C HIS A 226 6.17 2.05 -4.00
N GLY A 227 7.36 1.49 -4.25
CA GLY A 227 8.62 2.02 -3.70
C GLY A 227 8.74 1.87 -2.19
N LEU A 228 9.90 2.27 -1.64
CA LEU A 228 10.23 2.15 -0.21
C LEU A 228 10.50 3.53 0.40
N MET A 229 9.46 4.38 0.47
CA MET A 229 9.58 5.75 1.00
C MET A 229 10.26 5.82 2.38
N HIS A 230 10.01 4.83 3.25
CA HIS A 230 10.59 4.76 4.60
C HIS A 230 12.12 4.59 4.60
N MET A 231 12.72 4.13 3.50
CA MET A 231 14.17 3.95 3.38
C MET A 231 14.90 5.15 2.79
N VAL A 232 14.19 6.08 2.13
CA VAL A 232 14.82 7.16 1.34
C VAL A 232 15.78 8.01 2.18
N ILE A 233 15.35 8.49 3.36
CA ILE A 233 16.17 9.36 4.22
C ILE A 233 17.38 8.58 4.77
N SER A 234 17.15 7.36 5.25
CA SER A 234 18.22 6.49 5.79
C SER A 234 19.29 6.19 4.73
N ASN A 235 18.87 5.90 3.51
CA ASN A 235 19.77 5.64 2.38
C ASN A 235 20.49 6.89 1.88
N ALA A 236 19.81 8.03 1.83
CA ALA A 236 20.40 9.31 1.47
C ALA A 236 21.54 9.71 2.43
N VAL A 237 21.30 9.61 3.74
CA VAL A 237 22.32 9.89 4.77
C VAL A 237 23.47 8.89 4.72
N ALA A 238 23.18 7.61 4.46
CA ALA A 238 24.21 6.59 4.31
C ALA A 238 25.01 6.71 2.99
N GLY A 239 24.52 7.48 2.02
CA GLY A 239 25.07 7.50 0.66
C GLY A 239 24.98 6.15 -0.05
N ASP A 240 23.95 5.34 0.26
CA ASP A 240 23.82 3.95 -0.18
C ASP A 240 22.45 3.73 -0.86
N PRO A 241 22.40 3.54 -2.19
CA PRO A 241 23.55 3.24 -3.07
C PRO A 241 24.39 4.46 -3.50
N TYR A 242 23.89 5.68 -3.29
CA TYR A 242 24.58 6.92 -3.66
C TYR A 242 24.06 8.11 -2.84
N PRO A 243 24.83 9.20 -2.69
CA PRO A 243 24.35 10.43 -2.06
C PRO A 243 23.34 11.18 -2.94
N VAL A 244 22.50 12.02 -2.33
CA VAL A 244 21.54 12.89 -3.05
C VAL A 244 21.79 14.35 -2.71
N ASP A 245 21.70 15.22 -3.72
CA ASP A 245 21.86 16.67 -3.51
C ASP A 245 20.57 17.35 -3.05
N VAL A 246 19.41 16.80 -3.44
CA VAL A 246 18.10 17.37 -3.18
C VAL A 246 17.11 16.29 -2.79
N LEU A 247 16.45 16.46 -1.65
CA LEU A 247 15.29 15.69 -1.22
C LEU A 247 14.03 16.54 -1.38
N PHE A 248 13.13 16.14 -2.28
CA PHE A 248 11.83 16.80 -2.47
C PHE A 248 10.70 15.90 -1.96
N MET A 249 9.98 16.36 -0.95
CA MET A 249 8.85 15.64 -0.36
C MET A 249 7.55 16.44 -0.48
N TYR A 250 6.45 15.72 -0.65
CA TYR A 250 5.10 16.26 -0.68
C TYR A 250 4.23 15.47 0.29
N MET A 251 3.56 16.18 1.21
CA MET A 251 2.52 15.59 2.07
C MET A 251 3.00 14.38 2.91
N ALA A 252 4.31 14.29 3.17
CA ALA A 252 4.94 13.19 3.89
C ALA A 252 5.65 13.74 5.14
N ASN A 253 4.99 13.64 6.30
CA ASN A 253 5.52 14.12 7.58
C ASN A 253 6.57 13.16 8.16
N MET A 254 7.70 13.03 7.46
CA MET A 254 8.77 12.04 7.74
C MET A 254 9.52 12.34 9.04
N ALA A 255 9.61 13.61 9.44
CA ALA A 255 10.13 14.00 10.76
C ALA A 255 9.20 13.60 11.93
N TRP A 256 8.05 12.95 11.65
CA TRP A 256 7.07 12.59 12.67
C TRP A 256 6.42 11.22 12.40
N ASN A 257 5.13 11.17 12.09
CA ASN A 257 4.34 9.93 12.06
C ASN A 257 4.48 9.10 10.77
N SER A 258 5.11 9.64 9.72
CA SER A 258 5.28 8.90 8.45
C SER A 258 6.52 8.01 8.42
N SER A 259 7.46 8.18 9.34
CA SER A 259 8.66 7.36 9.47
C SER A 259 8.47 6.21 10.45
N MET A 260 9.14 5.07 10.22
CA MET A 260 9.23 4.00 11.21
C MET A 260 9.99 4.50 12.44
N ASN A 261 11.12 5.16 12.23
CA ASN A 261 12.03 5.64 13.27
C ASN A 261 11.97 7.15 13.43
N THR A 262 10.96 7.66 14.12
CA THR A 262 10.71 9.11 14.20
C THR A 262 11.91 9.89 14.74
N ARG A 263 12.53 9.40 15.83
CA ARG A 263 13.69 10.07 16.44
C ARG A 263 14.90 10.05 15.51
N GLY A 264 15.26 8.88 14.98
CA GLY A 264 16.41 8.75 14.09
C GLY A 264 16.23 9.54 12.80
N VAL A 265 15.02 9.62 12.24
CA VAL A 265 14.76 10.46 11.05
C VAL A 265 14.95 11.95 11.35
N MET A 266 14.52 12.44 12.52
CA MET A 266 14.79 13.83 12.91
C MET A 266 16.29 14.11 13.03
N GLU A 267 17.08 13.16 13.55
CA GLU A 267 18.54 13.26 13.64
C GLU A 267 19.16 13.28 12.23
N MET A 268 18.81 12.30 11.39
CA MET A 268 19.27 12.14 10.01
C MET A 268 18.99 13.36 9.12
N LEU A 269 17.83 14.00 9.28
CA LEU A 269 17.47 15.21 8.53
C LEU A 269 18.38 16.41 8.85
N THR A 270 19.14 16.35 9.94
CA THR A 270 20.09 17.39 10.38
C THR A 270 21.53 16.89 10.46
N GLU A 271 21.78 15.66 10.02
CA GLU A 271 23.09 15.05 10.14
C GLU A 271 24.10 15.74 9.21
N LYS A 272 25.28 16.00 9.77
CA LYS A 272 26.39 16.65 9.06
C LYS A 272 27.53 15.66 8.84
N ASP A 273 28.20 15.82 7.71
CA ASP A 273 29.47 15.18 7.47
C ASP A 273 30.52 15.74 8.44
N ALA A 274 31.25 14.87 9.12
CA ALA A 274 32.21 15.27 10.15
C ALA A 274 33.48 15.90 9.55
N GLU A 275 33.82 15.58 8.30
CA GLU A 275 35.01 16.09 7.61
C GLU A 275 34.74 17.44 6.94
N THR A 276 33.58 17.60 6.28
CA THR A 276 33.24 18.85 5.57
C THR A 276 32.44 19.83 6.41
N GLY A 277 31.65 19.35 7.38
CA GLY A 277 30.70 20.15 8.16
C GLY A 277 29.38 20.47 7.42
N ASP A 278 29.22 19.98 6.19
CA ASP A 278 28.00 20.13 5.40
C ASP A 278 26.92 19.15 5.83
N TYR A 279 25.65 19.47 5.56
CA TYR A 279 24.57 18.50 5.75
C TYR A 279 24.70 17.34 4.76
N LYS A 280 24.51 16.11 5.23
CA LYS A 280 24.52 14.90 4.39
C LYS A 280 23.39 14.88 3.36
N ILE A 281 22.29 15.56 3.65
CA ILE A 281 21.24 15.91 2.68
C ILE A 281 21.32 17.42 2.49
N PRO A 282 21.95 17.93 1.42
CA PRO A 282 22.29 19.36 1.31
C PRO A 282 21.08 20.28 1.16
N LYS A 283 19.98 19.80 0.55
CA LYS A 283 18.79 20.60 0.28
C LYS A 283 17.51 19.80 0.45
N ILE A 284 16.59 20.33 1.24
CA ILE A 284 15.27 19.77 1.47
C ILE A 284 14.20 20.75 0.96
N ILE A 285 13.40 20.29 0.00
CA ILE A 285 12.21 20.99 -0.50
C ILE A 285 10.99 20.24 0.02
N TYR A 286 10.04 20.98 0.61
CA TYR A 286 8.84 20.38 1.18
C TYR A 286 7.58 21.14 0.77
N SER A 287 6.52 20.40 0.44
CA SER A 287 5.19 20.97 0.21
C SER A 287 4.16 20.32 1.13
N ASP A 288 3.43 21.16 1.85
CA ASP A 288 2.40 20.79 2.81
C ASP A 288 1.38 21.95 2.93
N ALA A 289 0.14 21.61 3.25
CA ALA A 289 -0.92 22.57 3.52
C ALA A 289 -0.89 23.08 4.97
N TYR A 290 -0.14 22.40 5.83
CA TYR A 290 -0.10 22.66 7.26
C TYR A 290 1.33 22.85 7.77
N GLN A 291 1.46 23.56 8.90
CA GLN A 291 2.72 23.69 9.64
C GLN A 291 3.02 22.39 10.42
N SER A 292 3.25 21.30 9.69
CA SER A 292 3.62 20.00 10.25
C SER A 292 5.04 20.00 10.80
N GLU A 293 5.41 18.96 11.55
CA GLU A 293 6.73 18.79 12.15
C GLU A 293 7.86 18.83 11.12
N MET A 294 7.63 18.27 9.92
CA MET A 294 8.58 18.25 8.81
C MET A 294 8.95 19.64 8.29
N VAL A 295 8.07 20.64 8.41
CA VAL A 295 8.31 22.01 7.93
C VAL A 295 9.58 22.61 8.55
N ALA A 296 9.88 22.29 9.80
CA ALA A 296 11.05 22.79 10.52
C ALA A 296 12.41 22.32 9.94
N TYR A 297 12.38 21.30 9.09
CA TYR A 297 13.56 20.67 8.50
C TYR A 297 13.75 21.02 7.02
N ALA A 298 12.85 21.81 6.42
CA ALA A 298 12.93 22.16 5.01
C ALA A 298 13.68 23.47 4.79
N ASP A 299 14.50 23.53 3.73
CA ASP A 299 15.17 24.76 3.31
C ASP A 299 14.31 25.62 2.37
N LEU A 300 13.35 24.98 1.69
CA LEU A 300 12.37 25.65 0.85
C LEU A 300 11.01 24.99 1.05
N ILE A 301 10.04 25.80 1.44
CA ILE A 301 8.65 25.37 1.60
C ILE A 301 7.86 25.89 0.40
N LEU A 302 7.05 25.02 -0.19
CA LEU A 302 6.06 25.37 -1.21
C LEU A 302 4.67 25.21 -0.56
N PRO A 303 4.07 26.31 -0.04
CA PRO A 303 2.81 26.25 0.68
C PRO A 303 1.67 25.74 -0.22
N ASP A 304 1.11 24.60 0.16
CA ASP A 304 -0.01 23.97 -0.56
C ASP A 304 -1.35 24.50 -0.05
N THR A 305 -2.40 24.29 -0.83
CA THR A 305 -3.77 24.60 -0.41
C THR A 305 -4.41 23.42 0.31
N THR A 306 -5.52 23.68 1.00
CA THR A 306 -6.40 22.60 1.45
C THR A 306 -7.21 22.02 0.28
N TYR A 307 -7.90 20.91 0.52
CA TYR A 307 -8.72 20.25 -0.47
C TYR A 307 -9.99 21.03 -0.87
N LEU A 308 -10.31 22.15 -0.24
CA LEU A 308 -11.47 22.98 -0.61
C LEU A 308 -11.12 24.07 -1.64
N GLU A 309 -9.83 24.21 -1.94
CA GLU A 309 -9.26 25.39 -2.60
C GLU A 309 -8.55 25.05 -3.92
N ARG A 310 -8.60 23.80 -4.39
CA ARG A 310 -7.86 23.34 -5.58
C ARG A 310 -8.64 22.38 -6.47
N HIS A 311 -8.16 22.25 -7.70
CA HIS A 311 -8.52 21.17 -8.59
C HIS A 311 -7.76 19.88 -8.21
N ASP A 312 -8.46 18.75 -8.12
CA ASP A 312 -7.87 17.41 -8.11
C ASP A 312 -8.71 16.47 -9.02
N ALA A 313 -8.10 15.41 -9.55
CA ALA A 313 -8.81 14.32 -10.22
C ALA A 313 -8.72 13.02 -9.43
N ILE A 314 -9.85 12.43 -9.08
CA ILE A 314 -9.97 11.10 -8.49
C ILE A 314 -10.17 10.10 -9.63
N SER A 315 -9.05 9.78 -10.28
CA SER A 315 -8.97 9.20 -11.63
C SER A 315 -9.01 7.66 -11.68
N LEU A 316 -9.51 7.11 -12.79
CA LEU A 316 -9.35 5.70 -13.19
C LEU A 316 -7.87 5.30 -13.45
N LEU A 317 -6.98 6.27 -13.62
CA LEU A 317 -5.55 6.05 -13.85
C LEU A 317 -4.74 5.92 -12.54
N ASP A 318 -5.35 6.19 -11.39
CA ASP A 318 -4.72 6.09 -10.06
C ASP A 318 -5.63 5.34 -9.07
N ARG A 319 -6.48 6.06 -8.33
CA ARG A 319 -7.36 5.52 -7.28
C ARG A 319 -8.80 5.96 -7.51
N PRO A 320 -9.59 5.18 -8.26
CA PRO A 320 -10.94 5.58 -8.59
C PRO A 320 -11.94 5.30 -7.46
N ILE A 321 -13.07 6.00 -7.50
CA ILE A 321 -14.22 5.80 -6.61
C ILE A 321 -15.19 4.74 -7.13
N CYS A 322 -14.69 3.81 -7.95
CA CYS A 322 -15.50 2.76 -8.52
C CYS A 322 -16.12 1.84 -7.47
N GLU A 323 -17.27 1.30 -7.83
CA GLU A 323 -17.91 0.18 -7.14
C GLU A 323 -17.74 -1.09 -7.98
N ALA A 324 -18.05 -2.26 -7.40
CA ALA A 324 -17.94 -3.50 -8.15
C ALA A 324 -18.95 -3.59 -9.32
N ASP A 325 -20.01 -2.79 -9.28
CA ASP A 325 -21.10 -2.73 -10.26
C ASP A 325 -21.02 -1.53 -11.23
N GLY A 326 -20.06 -0.62 -11.04
CA GLY A 326 -20.03 0.61 -11.82
C GLY A 326 -18.69 1.32 -11.81
N VAL A 327 -18.41 1.98 -12.93
CA VAL A 327 -17.22 2.80 -13.13
C VAL A 327 -17.54 4.21 -12.67
N ALA A 328 -16.66 4.80 -11.88
CA ALA A 328 -16.77 6.17 -11.46
C ALA A 328 -15.39 6.81 -11.23
N ASP A 329 -15.32 8.07 -11.60
CA ASP A 329 -14.26 9.01 -11.25
C ASP A 329 -14.89 10.34 -10.83
N ALA A 330 -14.07 11.20 -10.22
CA ALA A 330 -14.57 12.46 -9.68
C ALA A 330 -13.54 13.56 -9.82
N ILE A 331 -14.03 14.79 -9.69
CA ILE A 331 -13.20 15.95 -9.48
C ILE A 331 -13.35 16.45 -8.06
N ARG A 332 -12.31 17.14 -7.63
CA ARG A 332 -12.39 18.19 -6.64
C ARG A 332 -12.18 19.49 -7.38
N TRP A 333 -12.95 20.52 -7.04
CA TRP A 333 -12.77 21.86 -7.58
C TRP A 333 -12.81 22.88 -6.42
N PRO A 334 -12.20 24.07 -6.61
CA PRO A 334 -12.21 25.10 -5.59
C PRO A 334 -13.65 25.56 -5.29
N VAL A 335 -14.08 25.36 -4.05
CA VAL A 335 -15.31 25.96 -3.50
C VAL A 335 -15.00 27.15 -2.59
N LEU A 336 -13.73 27.31 -2.23
CA LEU A 336 -13.18 28.47 -1.54
C LEU A 336 -12.01 29.01 -2.35
N GLN A 337 -11.92 30.33 -2.44
CA GLN A 337 -10.74 31.00 -3.00
C GLN A 337 -9.71 31.18 -1.87
N PRO A 338 -8.43 30.86 -2.11
CA PRO A 338 -7.37 31.17 -1.15
C PRO A 338 -7.35 32.67 -0.80
N ASP A 339 -7.30 32.97 0.49
CA ASP A 339 -7.11 34.31 1.06
C ASP A 339 -5.65 34.55 1.52
N ARG A 340 -4.76 33.63 1.11
CA ARG A 340 -3.34 33.51 1.49
C ARG A 340 -2.49 33.28 0.24
N ASP A 341 -1.18 33.51 0.34
CA ASP A 341 -0.22 33.21 -0.74
C ASP A 341 0.12 31.71 -0.77
N VAL A 342 -0.84 30.91 -1.23
CA VAL A 342 -0.74 29.45 -1.34
C VAL A 342 -1.19 29.01 -2.74
N ARG A 343 -0.64 27.90 -3.24
CA ARG A 343 -1.01 27.35 -4.56
C ARG A 343 -1.12 25.83 -4.47
N GLY A 344 -2.15 25.26 -5.10
CA GLY A 344 -2.30 23.81 -5.17
C GLY A 344 -1.05 23.15 -5.77
N PHE A 345 -0.48 22.18 -5.06
CA PHE A 345 0.83 21.62 -5.37
C PHE A 345 0.96 21.09 -6.80
N GLN A 346 -0.11 20.50 -7.35
CA GLN A 346 -0.11 20.00 -8.73
C GLN A 346 0.09 21.13 -9.75
N SER A 347 -0.54 22.29 -9.56
CA SER A 347 -0.30 23.47 -10.41
C SER A 347 1.12 24.01 -10.23
N VAL A 348 1.68 23.92 -9.02
CA VAL A 348 3.09 24.28 -8.76
C VAL A 348 4.05 23.35 -9.49
N LEU A 349 3.76 22.04 -9.55
CA LEU A 349 4.57 21.07 -10.30
C LEU A 349 4.56 21.35 -11.81
N LEU A 350 3.41 21.72 -12.37
CA LEU A 350 3.31 22.09 -13.79
C LEU A 350 4.11 23.36 -14.10
N ASP A 351 3.98 24.40 -13.27
CA ASP A 351 4.74 25.65 -13.37
C ASP A 351 6.25 25.40 -13.23
N LEU A 352 6.67 24.58 -12.25
CA LEU A 352 8.07 24.20 -12.09
C LEU A 352 8.59 23.43 -13.32
N GLY A 353 7.82 22.49 -13.84
CA GLY A 353 8.17 21.75 -15.06
C GLY A 353 8.34 22.66 -16.27
N ALA A 354 7.48 23.66 -16.44
CA ALA A 354 7.59 24.66 -17.49
C ALA A 354 8.84 25.55 -17.33
N ARG A 355 9.11 26.04 -16.12
CA ARG A 355 10.30 26.85 -15.81
C ARG A 355 11.62 26.10 -16.04
N LEU A 356 11.61 24.79 -15.83
CA LEU A 356 12.74 23.90 -16.10
C LEU A 356 12.84 23.48 -17.58
N GLY A 357 11.87 23.86 -18.43
CA GLY A 357 11.83 23.49 -19.84
C GLY A 357 11.65 21.98 -20.05
N LEU A 358 10.98 21.29 -19.14
CA LEU A 358 10.86 19.82 -19.21
C LEU A 358 10.00 19.39 -20.41
N PRO A 359 10.42 18.37 -21.18
CA PRO A 359 9.63 17.87 -22.29
C PRO A 359 8.23 17.43 -21.86
N GLY A 360 7.22 17.86 -22.62
CA GLY A 360 5.81 17.62 -22.29
C GLY A 360 5.18 18.65 -21.35
N MET A 361 5.97 19.59 -20.79
CA MET A 361 5.47 20.69 -19.93
C MET A 361 5.56 22.07 -20.59
N VAL A 362 6.23 22.18 -21.74
CA VAL A 362 6.32 23.40 -22.56
C VAL A 362 5.86 23.17 -23.99
N ASN A 363 5.40 24.25 -24.64
CA ASN A 363 5.15 24.30 -26.08
C ASN A 363 6.47 24.47 -26.87
N GLU A 364 6.40 24.41 -28.20
CA GLU A 364 7.57 24.58 -29.08
C GLU A 364 8.27 25.95 -28.91
N ASP A 365 7.52 26.98 -28.51
CA ASP A 365 8.03 28.33 -28.25
C ASP A 365 8.58 28.52 -26.82
N GLY A 366 8.56 27.46 -25.99
CA GLY A 366 9.02 27.47 -24.61
C GLY A 366 7.99 28.00 -23.60
N SER A 367 6.80 28.41 -24.03
CA SER A 367 5.71 28.78 -23.12
C SER A 367 5.17 27.56 -22.35
N ALA A 368 4.59 27.77 -21.17
CA ALA A 368 4.00 26.69 -20.38
C ALA A 368 2.87 26.01 -21.17
N LYS A 369 2.89 24.68 -21.23
CA LYS A 369 1.87 23.89 -21.95
C LYS A 369 0.52 23.86 -21.24
N TYR A 370 0.56 23.88 -19.91
CA TYR A 370 -0.63 23.86 -19.06
C TYR A 370 -0.62 25.09 -18.15
N ALA A 371 -1.74 25.81 -18.08
CA ALA A 371 -1.88 27.00 -17.23
C ALA A 371 -1.90 26.63 -15.74
N ASP A 372 -2.64 25.59 -15.39
CA ASP A 372 -2.76 25.05 -14.04
C ASP A 372 -3.21 23.57 -14.09
N TYR A 373 -3.50 22.99 -12.93
CA TYR A 373 -3.96 21.60 -12.88
C TYR A 373 -5.37 21.38 -13.44
N GLY A 374 -6.27 22.36 -13.39
CA GLY A 374 -7.59 22.25 -14.02
C GLY A 374 -7.46 22.13 -15.54
N ASP A 375 -6.62 22.97 -16.13
CA ASP A 375 -6.27 22.89 -17.56
C ASP A 375 -5.61 21.54 -17.91
N TYR A 376 -4.70 21.05 -17.06
CA TYR A 376 -4.11 19.73 -17.23
C TYR A 376 -5.13 18.59 -17.19
N ILE A 377 -6.11 18.63 -16.28
CA ILE A 377 -7.17 17.60 -16.18
C ILE A 377 -7.93 17.48 -17.51
N VAL A 378 -8.23 18.60 -18.15
CA VAL A 378 -8.98 18.64 -19.42
C VAL A 378 -8.11 18.21 -20.60
N ASN A 379 -6.90 18.77 -20.71
CA ASN A 379 -6.12 18.74 -21.94
C ASN A 379 -5.02 17.67 -21.96
N HIS A 380 -4.64 17.09 -20.82
CA HIS A 380 -3.67 16.01 -20.81
C HIS A 380 -4.28 14.70 -21.33
N GLU A 381 -3.55 14.04 -22.23
CA GLU A 381 -3.85 12.69 -22.68
C GLU A 381 -2.69 11.77 -22.32
N ARG A 382 -2.98 10.75 -21.51
CA ARG A 382 -2.03 9.68 -21.15
C ARG A 382 -1.79 8.75 -22.34
N LYS A 383 -2.83 8.51 -23.12
CA LYS A 383 -2.87 7.82 -24.42
C LYS A 383 -3.89 8.57 -25.30
N PRO A 384 -3.84 8.43 -26.64
CA PRO A 384 -4.85 9.04 -27.51
C PRO A 384 -6.28 8.71 -27.05
N GLY A 385 -7.06 9.74 -26.75
CA GLY A 385 -8.43 9.65 -26.26
C GLY A 385 -8.59 9.34 -24.76
N ILE A 386 -7.51 9.14 -24.00
CA ILE A 386 -7.56 8.79 -22.56
C ILE A 386 -6.85 9.87 -21.75
N GLY A 387 -7.61 10.66 -21.01
CA GLY A 387 -7.11 11.66 -20.07
C GLY A 387 -7.32 11.27 -18.61
N PRO A 388 -7.05 12.21 -17.67
CA PRO A 388 -7.27 12.00 -16.23
C PRO A 388 -8.70 11.64 -15.84
N LEU A 389 -9.70 12.09 -16.59
CA LEU A 389 -11.12 11.80 -16.36
C LEU A 389 -11.75 11.11 -17.57
N ALA A 390 -12.58 10.11 -17.32
CA ALA A 390 -13.27 9.28 -18.31
C ALA A 390 -14.65 9.82 -18.71
N GLY A 391 -15.32 10.57 -17.86
CA GLY A 391 -16.63 11.16 -18.13
C GLY A 391 -16.57 12.40 -19.03
N PHE A 392 -17.66 12.67 -19.74
CA PHE A 392 -17.88 13.91 -20.51
C PHE A 392 -16.77 14.27 -21.52
N ARG A 393 -16.16 13.25 -22.14
CA ARG A 393 -15.12 13.42 -23.16
C ARG A 393 -15.72 13.63 -24.56
N GLY A 394 -14.85 13.90 -25.54
CA GLY A 394 -15.20 14.14 -26.93
C GLY A 394 -15.73 15.55 -27.17
N GLU A 395 -15.71 16.00 -28.43
CA GLU A 395 -16.06 17.38 -28.81
C GLU A 395 -17.46 17.83 -28.32
N THR A 396 -18.39 16.89 -28.18
CA THR A 396 -19.77 17.12 -27.70
C THR A 396 -19.97 16.87 -26.22
N GLY A 397 -18.94 16.41 -25.49
CA GLY A 397 -19.01 16.10 -24.06
C GLY A 397 -19.89 14.90 -23.70
N THR A 398 -20.18 14.00 -24.65
CA THR A 398 -21.06 12.83 -24.44
C THR A 398 -20.31 11.50 -24.40
N ALA A 399 -19.02 11.48 -24.74
CA ALA A 399 -18.22 10.26 -24.74
C ALA A 399 -17.82 9.84 -23.33
N LYS A 400 -17.58 8.54 -23.17
CA LYS A 400 -17.24 7.87 -21.91
C LYS A 400 -15.99 7.02 -22.11
N GLY A 401 -15.07 7.05 -21.15
CA GLY A 401 -13.80 6.30 -21.21
C GLY A 401 -12.83 6.89 -22.22
N ARG A 402 -13.10 6.70 -23.52
CA ARG A 402 -12.28 7.19 -24.63
C ARG A 402 -12.95 8.38 -25.34
N GLY A 403 -12.18 9.43 -25.62
CA GLY A 403 -12.63 10.60 -26.39
C GLY A 403 -11.60 11.74 -26.37
N ALA A 404 -11.65 12.62 -27.37
CA ALA A 404 -10.80 13.81 -27.41
C ALA A 404 -11.03 14.71 -26.16
N PRO A 405 -10.05 15.56 -25.78
CA PRO A 405 -10.25 16.60 -24.77
C PRO A 405 -11.51 17.44 -25.05
N ASN A 406 -12.25 17.76 -24.00
CA ASN A 406 -13.45 18.59 -24.08
C ASN A 406 -13.28 19.83 -23.18
N PRO A 407 -13.26 21.06 -23.74
CA PRO A 407 -13.14 22.28 -22.94
C PRO A 407 -14.21 22.44 -21.86
N GLY A 408 -15.42 21.89 -22.07
CA GLY A 408 -16.52 21.92 -21.09
C GLY A 408 -16.52 20.77 -20.09
N GLN A 409 -15.47 19.94 -20.05
CA GLN A 409 -15.47 18.71 -19.22
C GLN A 409 -15.61 19.03 -17.72
N LEU A 410 -14.83 19.99 -17.19
CA LEU A 410 -14.90 20.33 -15.77
C LEU A 410 -16.27 20.89 -15.38
N ASP A 411 -16.83 21.79 -16.17
CA ASP A 411 -18.17 22.34 -15.94
C ASP A 411 -19.23 21.24 -15.93
N ALA A 412 -19.15 20.29 -16.87
CA ALA A 412 -20.06 19.14 -16.91
C ALA A 412 -19.96 18.27 -15.64
N TYR A 413 -18.74 18.06 -15.11
CA TYR A 413 -18.59 17.39 -13.81
C TYR A 413 -19.20 18.20 -12.67
N ILE A 414 -18.98 19.52 -12.62
CA ILE A 414 -19.54 20.40 -11.57
C ILE A 414 -21.08 20.36 -11.61
N GLU A 415 -21.67 20.49 -12.79
CA GLU A 415 -23.12 20.38 -13.02
C GLU A 415 -23.65 18.99 -12.61
N ASN A 416 -22.85 17.95 -12.78
CA ASN A 416 -23.16 16.58 -12.37
C ASN A 416 -22.77 16.25 -10.91
N GLY A 417 -22.57 17.27 -10.07
CA GLY A 417 -22.32 17.09 -8.63
C GLY A 417 -20.89 16.67 -8.28
N GLY A 418 -19.94 16.85 -9.19
CA GLY A 418 -18.52 16.61 -8.97
C GLY A 418 -18.02 15.22 -9.32
N PHE A 419 -18.87 14.34 -9.84
CA PHE A 419 -18.47 12.98 -10.20
C PHE A 419 -19.15 12.54 -11.49
N TRP A 420 -18.63 11.48 -12.08
CA TRP A 420 -19.23 10.78 -13.21
C TRP A 420 -19.36 9.31 -12.86
N HIS A 421 -20.44 8.69 -13.33
CA HIS A 421 -20.72 7.28 -13.10
C HIS A 421 -21.35 6.63 -14.32
N THR A 422 -21.00 5.37 -14.59
CA THR A 422 -21.73 4.51 -15.51
C THR A 422 -21.78 3.09 -14.95
N GLU A 423 -22.94 2.43 -15.07
CA GLU A 423 -23.09 1.05 -14.65
C GLU A 423 -22.34 0.09 -15.59
N ILE A 424 -21.82 -0.99 -15.01
CA ILE A 424 -21.38 -2.17 -15.76
C ILE A 424 -22.64 -2.90 -16.25
N PRO A 425 -22.68 -3.41 -17.50
CA PRO A 425 -23.81 -4.19 -17.99
C PRO A 425 -24.18 -5.36 -17.06
N ASP A 426 -25.45 -5.68 -16.92
CA ASP A 426 -25.92 -6.74 -16.00
C ASP A 426 -25.22 -8.08 -16.23
N ALA A 427 -25.05 -8.47 -17.50
CA ALA A 427 -24.35 -9.68 -17.88
C ALA A 427 -22.86 -9.69 -17.50
N ALA A 428 -22.25 -8.53 -17.21
CA ALA A 428 -20.84 -8.31 -16.94
C ALA A 428 -20.51 -8.00 -15.47
N LYS A 429 -21.51 -7.99 -14.57
CA LYS A 429 -21.31 -7.65 -13.14
C LYS A 429 -20.45 -8.66 -12.38
N TYR A 430 -20.44 -9.92 -12.81
CA TYR A 430 -19.69 -11.02 -12.19
C TYR A 430 -18.80 -11.74 -13.21
N TYR A 431 -17.91 -12.56 -12.69
CA TYR A 431 -16.91 -13.30 -13.45
C TYR A 431 -16.06 -12.40 -14.34
N LYS A 432 -15.77 -11.15 -13.95
CA LYS A 432 -15.09 -10.16 -14.83
C LYS A 432 -13.80 -10.69 -15.46
N MET A 433 -13.05 -11.51 -14.72
CA MET A 433 -11.85 -12.18 -15.18
C MET A 433 -12.06 -13.08 -16.41
N ALA A 434 -13.25 -13.64 -16.58
CA ALA A 434 -13.59 -14.61 -17.62
C ALA A 434 -14.76 -14.18 -18.53
N ASN A 435 -15.47 -13.11 -18.21
CA ASN A 435 -16.73 -12.73 -18.85
C ASN A 435 -16.51 -11.84 -20.08
N MET A 436 -16.95 -12.29 -21.25
CA MET A 436 -16.71 -11.55 -22.50
C MET A 436 -17.42 -10.20 -22.56
N ALA A 437 -18.62 -10.07 -22.00
CA ALA A 437 -19.30 -8.78 -21.95
C ALA A 437 -18.52 -7.76 -21.09
N TYR A 438 -17.85 -8.22 -20.03
CA TYR A 438 -16.95 -7.36 -19.27
C TYR A 438 -15.69 -6.99 -20.06
N GLN A 439 -15.10 -7.96 -20.76
CA GLN A 439 -13.90 -7.72 -21.57
C GLN A 439 -14.15 -6.68 -22.68
N GLU A 440 -15.28 -6.77 -23.37
CA GLU A 440 -15.71 -5.80 -24.38
C GLU A 440 -15.96 -4.42 -23.75
N PHE A 441 -16.72 -4.37 -22.65
CA PHE A 441 -16.97 -3.14 -21.90
C PHE A 441 -15.66 -2.46 -21.45
N ALA A 442 -14.70 -3.24 -20.97
CA ALA A 442 -13.42 -2.71 -20.49
C ALA A 442 -12.53 -2.17 -21.63
N VAL A 443 -12.64 -2.71 -22.85
CA VAL A 443 -12.00 -2.16 -24.05
C VAL A 443 -12.63 -0.83 -24.45
N GLU A 444 -13.97 -0.79 -24.51
CA GLU A 444 -14.75 0.42 -24.80
C GLU A 444 -14.39 1.55 -23.83
N MET A 445 -14.34 1.24 -22.54
CA MET A 445 -13.99 2.18 -21.48
C MET A 445 -12.50 2.58 -21.46
N GLY A 446 -11.65 1.91 -22.23
CA GLY A 446 -10.22 2.20 -22.30
C GLY A 446 -9.38 1.65 -21.15
N PHE A 447 -9.90 0.67 -20.41
CA PHE A 447 -9.11 -0.06 -19.40
C PHE A 447 -8.10 -0.98 -20.06
N PHE A 448 -8.50 -1.56 -21.20
CA PHE A 448 -7.68 -2.39 -22.06
C PHE A 448 -7.63 -1.82 -23.48
N ASP A 449 -6.61 -2.23 -24.23
CA ASP A 449 -6.54 -1.96 -25.66
C ASP A 449 -7.21 -3.08 -26.49
N SER A 450 -7.35 -4.28 -25.91
CA SER A 450 -8.09 -5.44 -26.46
C SER A 450 -8.59 -6.31 -25.30
N PRO A 451 -9.47 -7.31 -25.51
CA PRO A 451 -9.86 -8.25 -24.45
C PRO A 451 -8.63 -8.89 -23.78
N GLN A 452 -8.60 -8.88 -22.45
CA GLN A 452 -7.53 -9.44 -21.60
C GLN A 452 -8.13 -10.26 -20.46
N PRO A 453 -8.69 -11.46 -20.73
CA PRO A 453 -9.12 -12.38 -19.67
C PRO A 453 -8.00 -12.64 -18.68
N TYR A 454 -8.35 -12.81 -17.41
CA TYR A 454 -7.39 -12.98 -16.33
C TYR A 454 -7.51 -14.37 -15.69
N ASP A 455 -6.42 -15.13 -15.73
CA ASP A 455 -6.32 -16.41 -15.08
C ASP A 455 -5.81 -16.25 -13.64
N PHE A 456 -6.62 -16.66 -12.66
CA PHE A 456 -6.18 -16.70 -11.28
C PHE A 456 -5.20 -17.85 -11.05
N GLN A 457 -3.95 -17.51 -10.76
CA GLN A 457 -2.89 -18.48 -10.53
C GLN A 457 -2.76 -18.83 -9.05
N ILE A 458 -2.92 -20.13 -8.71
CA ILE A 458 -2.62 -20.65 -7.36
C ILE A 458 -1.11 -20.82 -7.12
N TYR A 459 -0.33 -20.92 -8.19
CA TYR A 459 1.12 -21.11 -8.19
C TYR A 459 1.77 -19.97 -8.99
N SER A 460 2.76 -19.30 -8.41
CA SER A 460 3.43 -18.15 -9.04
C SER A 460 4.73 -18.57 -9.72
N GLU A 461 4.70 -18.69 -11.04
CA GLU A 461 5.92 -18.89 -11.84
C GLU A 461 6.92 -17.73 -11.69
N VAL A 462 6.42 -16.49 -11.53
CA VAL A 462 7.26 -15.31 -11.30
C VAL A 462 8.15 -15.49 -10.08
N LEU A 463 7.60 -15.94 -8.94
CA LEU A 463 8.40 -16.20 -7.75
C LEU A 463 9.36 -17.38 -7.94
N GLN A 464 8.93 -18.42 -8.68
CA GLN A 464 9.81 -19.53 -9.00
C GLN A 464 11.04 -19.09 -9.81
N LYS A 465 10.89 -18.15 -10.77
CA LYS A 465 12.04 -17.58 -11.50
C LYS A 465 13.04 -16.90 -10.57
N PHE A 466 12.56 -16.12 -9.59
CA PHE A 466 13.43 -15.51 -8.57
C PHE A 466 14.13 -16.56 -7.70
N ARG A 467 13.42 -17.63 -7.32
CA ARG A 467 14.00 -18.74 -6.57
C ARG A 467 15.09 -19.47 -7.36
N LEU A 468 14.83 -19.80 -8.63
CA LEU A 468 15.82 -20.41 -9.55
C LEU A 468 17.06 -19.53 -9.71
N ALA A 469 16.88 -18.20 -9.77
CA ALA A 469 18.00 -17.26 -9.81
C ALA A 469 18.91 -17.36 -8.57
N ALA A 470 18.31 -17.51 -7.39
CA ALA A 470 19.05 -17.72 -6.16
C ALA A 470 19.72 -19.11 -6.09
N GLU A 471 19.17 -20.10 -6.78
CA GLU A 471 19.73 -21.44 -6.96
C GLU A 471 20.84 -21.51 -8.02
N GLY A 472 21.12 -20.41 -8.72
CA GLY A 472 22.24 -20.29 -9.66
C GLY A 472 21.88 -20.38 -11.14
N HIS A 473 20.59 -20.29 -11.47
CA HIS A 473 20.09 -20.35 -12.85
C HIS A 473 19.76 -18.97 -13.41
N GLY A 474 19.85 -18.81 -14.73
CA GLY A 474 19.59 -17.54 -15.42
C GLY A 474 20.74 -16.52 -15.29
N ASP A 475 20.65 -15.46 -16.12
CA ASP A 475 21.71 -14.46 -16.29
C ASP A 475 21.73 -13.42 -15.16
N VAL A 476 20.59 -13.18 -14.51
CA VAL A 476 20.44 -12.19 -13.44
C VAL A 476 20.21 -12.91 -12.12
N GLN A 477 21.22 -12.89 -11.25
CA GLN A 477 21.22 -13.60 -9.97
C GLN A 477 21.39 -12.65 -8.78
N PRO A 478 20.87 -13.01 -7.59
CA PRO A 478 21.09 -12.23 -6.39
C PRO A 478 22.55 -12.28 -5.94
N PRO A 479 23.05 -11.22 -5.28
CA PRO A 479 24.33 -11.28 -4.60
C PRO A 479 24.31 -12.33 -3.48
N GLU A 480 25.48 -12.85 -3.13
CA GLU A 480 25.61 -14.01 -2.24
C GLU A 480 24.86 -13.84 -0.90
N HIS A 481 25.01 -12.69 -0.27
CA HIS A 481 24.37 -12.41 1.02
C HIS A 481 22.83 -12.44 0.96
N LEU A 482 22.20 -12.25 -0.21
CA LEU A 482 20.74 -12.30 -0.38
C LEU A 482 20.21 -13.65 -0.88
N ARG A 483 21.07 -14.58 -1.32
CA ARG A 483 20.62 -15.85 -1.94
C ARG A 483 19.67 -16.63 -1.04
N GLU A 484 20.04 -16.86 0.22
CA GLU A 484 19.22 -17.65 1.13
C GLU A 484 17.88 -16.98 1.47
N ARG A 485 17.87 -15.65 1.60
CA ARG A 485 16.62 -14.89 1.78
C ARG A 485 15.69 -15.06 0.57
N VAL A 486 16.23 -14.98 -0.65
CA VAL A 486 15.43 -15.17 -1.86
C VAL A 486 14.86 -16.59 -1.91
N LYS A 487 15.68 -17.62 -1.66
CA LYS A 487 15.21 -19.02 -1.62
C LYS A 487 14.09 -19.25 -0.61
N GLN A 488 14.23 -18.68 0.60
CA GLN A 488 13.25 -18.82 1.67
C GLN A 488 11.93 -18.10 1.36
N CYS A 489 12.01 -16.87 0.82
CA CYS A 489 10.85 -16.00 0.71
C CYS A 489 10.11 -16.10 -0.63
N PHE A 490 10.80 -16.44 -1.73
CA PHE A 490 10.21 -16.47 -3.08
C PHE A 490 9.63 -17.85 -3.43
N THR A 491 8.78 -18.38 -2.56
CA THR A 491 8.11 -19.66 -2.83
C THR A 491 6.93 -19.48 -3.79
N PRO A 492 6.79 -20.35 -4.81
CA PRO A 492 5.72 -20.23 -5.79
C PRO A 492 4.33 -20.51 -5.20
N LEU A 493 4.26 -21.31 -4.15
CA LEU A 493 3.09 -21.42 -3.27
C LEU A 493 3.32 -20.56 -2.03
N PRO A 494 2.27 -19.94 -1.44
CA PRO A 494 2.40 -19.23 -0.17
C PRO A 494 3.04 -20.09 0.91
N SER A 495 4.04 -19.56 1.60
CA SER A 495 4.71 -20.20 2.73
C SER A 495 4.79 -19.25 3.91
N TRP A 496 4.83 -19.81 5.12
CA TRP A 496 5.04 -19.03 6.33
C TRP A 496 6.52 -19.03 6.71
N TYR A 497 7.04 -17.86 7.05
CA TYR A 497 8.31 -17.67 7.74
C TYR A 497 8.12 -16.67 8.88
N PRO A 498 8.93 -16.75 9.96
CA PRO A 498 8.77 -15.85 11.09
C PRO A 498 9.08 -14.40 10.68
N PRO A 499 8.39 -13.41 11.28
CA PRO A 499 8.76 -12.00 11.16
C PRO A 499 10.24 -11.77 11.44
N PHE A 500 10.89 -10.97 10.60
CA PHE A 500 12.33 -10.77 10.63
C PHE A 500 12.82 -10.04 11.87
N GLU A 501 12.08 -9.05 12.37
CA GLU A 501 12.48 -8.34 13.60
C GLU A 501 12.45 -9.29 14.81
N GLY A 502 11.36 -10.04 14.99
CA GLY A 502 11.25 -11.04 16.06
C GLY A 502 12.35 -12.10 16.00
N SER A 503 12.70 -12.54 14.80
CA SER A 503 13.78 -13.53 14.58
C SER A 503 15.19 -12.98 14.85
N ALA A 504 15.34 -11.65 15.00
CA ALA A 504 16.62 -10.98 15.19
C ALA A 504 16.84 -10.49 16.63
N ILE A 505 15.91 -10.76 17.54
CA ILE A 505 15.95 -10.32 18.95
C ILE A 505 15.69 -11.48 19.92
N ASP A 506 15.89 -11.25 21.21
CA ASP A 506 15.47 -12.18 22.26
C ASP A 506 13.96 -12.02 22.54
N GLU A 507 13.17 -13.02 22.17
CA GLU A 507 11.72 -13.01 22.36
C GLU A 507 11.29 -13.11 23.83
N ASP A 508 12.15 -13.62 24.72
CA ASP A 508 11.89 -13.67 26.16
C ASP A 508 12.12 -12.29 26.80
N GLU A 509 13.08 -11.52 26.28
CA GLU A 509 13.30 -10.12 26.69
C GLU A 509 12.16 -9.21 26.19
N PHE A 510 11.69 -9.42 24.95
CA PHE A 510 10.63 -8.64 24.31
C PHE A 510 9.39 -9.51 23.98
N PRO A 511 8.62 -9.96 25.00
CA PRO A 511 7.58 -10.97 24.81
C PRO A 511 6.26 -10.43 24.25
N ILE A 512 6.07 -9.11 24.16
CA ILE A 512 4.78 -8.49 23.80
C ILE A 512 4.85 -7.92 22.39
N HIS A 513 3.84 -8.17 21.55
CA HIS A 513 3.66 -7.48 20.28
C HIS A 513 3.08 -6.09 20.47
N ALA A 514 3.52 -5.10 19.71
CA ALA A 514 2.96 -3.75 19.76
C ALA A 514 2.58 -3.24 18.38
N LEU A 515 1.37 -2.70 18.24
CA LEU A 515 0.88 -2.21 16.94
C LEU A 515 0.06 -0.92 17.06
N THR A 516 -0.24 -0.32 15.91
CA THR A 516 -1.12 0.85 15.85
C THR A 516 -2.40 0.55 15.08
N GLN A 517 -3.49 1.19 15.49
CA GLN A 517 -4.74 1.23 14.75
C GLN A 517 -5.01 2.65 14.24
N ARG A 518 -5.86 2.78 13.22
CA ARG A 518 -6.27 4.10 12.72
C ARG A 518 -7.49 4.60 13.50
N PRO A 519 -7.46 5.81 14.08
CA PRO A 519 -8.65 6.41 14.66
C PRO A 519 -9.70 6.64 13.57
N MET A 520 -10.96 6.24 13.81
CA MET A 520 -12.03 6.39 12.81
C MET A 520 -12.37 7.85 12.52
N ALA A 521 -12.14 8.75 13.49
CA ALA A 521 -12.45 10.16 13.37
C ALA A 521 -11.32 11.00 12.75
N MET A 522 -10.10 10.46 12.56
CA MET A 522 -8.96 11.22 12.03
C MET A 522 -8.24 10.49 10.90
N TYR A 523 -7.79 11.26 9.91
CA TYR A 523 -6.93 10.73 8.85
C TYR A 523 -5.47 11.09 9.13
N HIS A 524 -4.71 10.11 9.64
CA HIS A 524 -3.31 10.31 10.04
C HIS A 524 -3.15 11.58 10.93
N SER A 525 -2.04 12.29 10.79
CA SER A 525 -1.79 13.54 11.50
C SER A 525 -2.56 14.74 10.91
N TRP A 526 -3.15 14.62 9.73
CA TRP A 526 -3.90 15.72 9.09
C TRP A 526 -5.22 16.03 9.77
N GLY A 527 -5.82 15.06 10.46
CA GLY A 527 -6.99 15.32 11.30
C GLY A 527 -6.71 16.34 12.41
N SER A 528 -5.44 16.56 12.75
CA SER A 528 -5.02 17.44 13.83
C SER A 528 -5.08 18.94 13.51
N GLN A 529 -5.40 19.36 12.28
CA GLN A 529 -5.82 20.76 12.10
C GLN A 529 -7.22 21.00 12.65
N ASN A 530 -8.04 19.94 12.83
CA ASN A 530 -9.47 20.11 13.05
C ASN A 530 -9.75 20.20 14.56
N PRO A 531 -10.15 21.37 15.07
CA PRO A 531 -10.36 21.58 16.50
C PRO A 531 -11.53 20.77 17.07
N TRP A 532 -12.49 20.33 16.25
CA TRP A 532 -13.59 19.46 16.70
C TRP A 532 -13.14 18.01 16.79
N LEU A 533 -12.40 17.50 15.81
CA LEU A 533 -11.88 16.12 15.86
C LEU A 533 -10.90 15.93 17.03
N ARG A 534 -10.11 16.97 17.33
CA ARG A 534 -9.19 16.98 18.47
C ARG A 534 -9.88 16.89 19.83
N GLN A 535 -11.13 17.32 19.96
CA GLN A 535 -11.90 17.11 21.19
C GLN A 535 -12.23 15.63 21.43
N ILE A 536 -12.25 14.82 20.36
CA ILE A 536 -12.46 13.37 20.43
C ILE A 536 -11.14 12.65 20.72
N HIS A 537 -10.07 13.01 20.01
CA HIS A 537 -8.74 12.40 20.15
C HIS A 537 -7.65 13.42 20.47
N GLY A 538 -7.73 14.04 21.66
CA GLY A 538 -6.69 14.95 22.16
C GLY A 538 -5.46 14.24 22.71
N TYR A 539 -5.55 12.95 23.00
CA TYR A 539 -4.42 12.09 23.34
C TYR A 539 -4.78 10.63 23.05
N ASN A 540 -3.80 9.74 23.12
CA ASN A 540 -3.97 8.30 22.92
C ASN A 540 -3.35 7.54 24.11
N PRO A 541 -4.06 6.61 24.75
CA PRO A 541 -3.46 5.68 25.71
C PRO A 541 -2.87 4.45 25.00
N MET A 542 -2.02 3.71 25.70
CA MET A 542 -1.66 2.35 25.34
C MET A 542 -2.72 1.40 25.88
N PHE A 543 -3.42 0.71 24.99
CA PHE A 543 -4.39 -0.31 25.35
C PHE A 543 -3.68 -1.62 25.67
N ILE A 544 -3.91 -2.14 26.87
CA ILE A 544 -3.35 -3.41 27.36
C ILE A 544 -4.47 -4.33 27.88
N SER A 545 -4.22 -5.64 27.88
CA SER A 545 -5.15 -6.61 28.46
C SER A 545 -5.21 -6.51 29.99
N GLN A 546 -6.31 -6.97 30.59
CA GLN A 546 -6.43 -7.09 32.04
C GLN A 546 -5.36 -8.03 32.63
N THR A 547 -5.03 -9.12 31.92
CA THR A 547 -3.99 -10.07 32.33
C THR A 547 -2.63 -9.38 32.43
N LEU A 548 -2.25 -8.63 31.39
CA LEU A 548 -0.97 -7.91 31.38
C LEU A 548 -0.95 -6.83 32.46
N ALA A 549 -2.01 -6.03 32.58
CA ALA A 549 -2.14 -4.98 33.60
C ALA A 549 -1.90 -5.53 35.02
N THR A 550 -2.55 -6.67 35.34
CA THR A 550 -2.40 -7.35 36.63
C THR A 550 -0.97 -7.86 36.82
N LYS A 551 -0.35 -8.43 35.78
CA LYS A 551 1.03 -8.97 35.82
C LYS A 551 2.06 -7.89 36.14
N ILE A 552 1.91 -6.69 35.58
CA ILE A 552 2.85 -5.58 35.81
C ILE A 552 2.41 -4.63 36.94
N GLY A 553 1.27 -4.89 37.57
CA GLY A 553 0.77 -4.13 38.73
C GLY A 553 0.28 -2.73 38.40
N VAL A 554 -0.35 -2.52 37.24
CA VAL A 554 -0.90 -1.21 36.83
C VAL A 554 -2.42 -1.25 36.65
N VAL A 555 -3.06 -0.10 36.77
CA VAL A 555 -4.50 0.10 36.50
C VAL A 555 -4.72 1.20 35.45
N GLU A 556 -5.98 1.41 35.05
CA GLU A 556 -6.37 2.49 34.15
C GLU A 556 -5.83 3.85 34.63
N GLY A 557 -5.19 4.60 33.72
CA GLY A 557 -4.63 5.92 34.02
C GLY A 557 -3.21 5.93 34.57
N ASP A 558 -2.66 4.78 34.96
CA ASP A 558 -1.24 4.64 35.28
C ASP A 558 -0.36 4.83 34.05
N TRP A 559 0.96 4.90 34.28
CA TRP A 559 1.96 5.05 33.24
C TRP A 559 2.85 3.82 33.17
N ILE A 560 3.26 3.47 31.96
CA ILE A 560 4.17 2.36 31.68
C ILE A 560 5.35 2.83 30.84
N TRP A 561 6.47 2.15 31.02
CA TRP A 561 7.58 2.14 30.10
C TRP A 561 7.40 1.00 29.09
N VAL A 562 7.46 1.33 27.81
CA VAL A 562 7.46 0.36 26.71
C VAL A 562 8.80 0.47 26.00
N THR A 563 9.52 -0.65 25.90
CA THR A 563 10.90 -0.70 25.39
C THR A 563 11.00 -1.74 24.28
N SER A 564 11.55 -1.39 23.13
CA SER A 564 11.98 -2.33 22.09
C SER A 564 13.50 -2.45 22.09
N HIS A 565 14.04 -3.29 21.21
CA HIS A 565 15.48 -3.36 20.97
C HIS A 565 16.10 -2.02 20.47
N HIS A 566 15.27 -1.10 19.97
CA HIS A 566 15.69 0.19 19.40
C HIS A 566 15.45 1.38 20.33
N GLY A 567 14.29 1.42 20.98
CA GLY A 567 13.80 2.62 21.64
C GLY A 567 13.02 2.35 22.91
N LYS A 568 12.71 3.43 23.64
CA LYS A 568 11.94 3.39 24.87
C LYS A 568 10.98 4.58 24.94
N ILE A 569 9.72 4.33 25.28
CA ILE A 569 8.68 5.35 25.44
C ILE A 569 7.98 5.23 26.79
N ARG A 570 7.52 6.35 27.34
CA ARG A 570 6.65 6.39 28.53
C ARG A 570 5.27 6.86 28.12
N VAL A 571 4.23 6.11 28.47
CA VAL A 571 2.88 6.30 27.95
C VAL A 571 1.80 6.03 28.99
N PRO A 572 0.64 6.71 28.91
CA PRO A 572 -0.50 6.41 29.78
C PRO A 572 -1.19 5.11 29.36
N VAL A 573 -1.76 4.38 30.31
CA VAL A 573 -2.41 3.08 30.11
C VAL A 573 -3.93 3.21 30.07
N ALA A 574 -4.54 2.45 29.16
CA ALA A 574 -5.94 2.06 29.23
C ALA A 574 -6.07 0.53 29.25
N VAL A 575 -6.87 -0.03 30.15
CA VAL A 575 -7.10 -1.47 30.25
C VAL A 575 -8.34 -1.84 29.44
N MET A 576 -8.20 -2.82 28.54
CA MET A 576 -9.26 -3.25 27.63
C MET A 576 -9.36 -4.77 27.60
N GLU A 577 -10.55 -5.29 27.91
CA GLU A 577 -10.82 -6.74 27.98
C GLU A 577 -10.67 -7.44 26.62
N GLY A 578 -11.03 -6.76 25.53
CA GLY A 578 -10.94 -7.31 24.16
C GLY A 578 -9.52 -7.39 23.58
N VAL A 579 -8.48 -7.09 24.35
CA VAL A 579 -7.08 -7.11 23.90
C VAL A 579 -6.45 -8.46 24.22
N ASN A 580 -5.81 -9.08 23.22
CA ASN A 580 -5.03 -10.30 23.39
C ASN A 580 -3.90 -10.08 24.43
N GLU A 581 -3.65 -11.06 25.29
CA GLU A 581 -2.70 -10.90 26.39
C GLU A 581 -1.23 -10.72 25.98
N HIS A 582 -0.89 -11.04 24.74
CA HIS A 582 0.44 -10.86 24.16
C HIS A 582 0.55 -9.65 23.23
N THR A 583 -0.48 -8.81 23.16
CA THR A 583 -0.50 -7.65 22.26
C THR A 583 -0.90 -6.39 23.01
N ILE A 584 -0.22 -5.28 22.73
CA ILE A 584 -0.64 -3.93 23.12
C ILE A 584 -0.85 -3.09 21.87
N TRP A 585 -1.72 -2.08 21.95
CA TRP A 585 -1.95 -1.22 20.80
C TRP A 585 -2.33 0.21 21.18
N THR A 586 -2.16 1.14 20.24
CA THR A 586 -2.60 2.54 20.40
C THR A 586 -3.10 3.14 19.08
N TRP A 587 -3.73 4.32 19.15
CA TRP A 587 -4.10 5.08 17.97
C TRP A 587 -2.89 5.71 17.29
N ASN A 588 -2.82 5.60 15.97
CA ASN A 588 -1.76 6.20 15.17
C ASN A 588 -1.88 7.74 15.10
N ALA A 589 -0.73 8.41 15.07
CA ALA A 589 -0.55 9.81 14.67
C ALA A 589 -1.23 10.91 15.53
N ILE A 590 -1.61 10.58 16.77
CA ILE A 590 -2.22 11.55 17.70
C ILE A 590 -1.19 12.48 18.33
N GLY A 591 -0.08 11.94 18.86
CA GLY A 591 0.97 12.71 19.52
C GLY A 591 1.57 13.80 18.62
N LYS A 592 1.98 14.94 19.20
CA LYS A 592 2.51 16.11 18.50
C LYS A 592 3.77 16.66 19.12
N ARG A 593 4.64 17.21 18.28
CA ARG A 593 5.81 17.95 18.75
C ARG A 593 5.41 19.35 19.19
N LYS A 594 6.02 19.83 20.28
CA LYS A 594 5.89 21.23 20.75
C LYS A 594 6.14 22.20 19.60
N GLY A 595 5.21 23.13 19.36
CA GLY A 595 5.31 24.17 18.33
C GLY A 595 4.84 23.77 16.92
N ALA A 596 4.52 22.49 16.68
CA ALA A 596 3.89 22.07 15.43
C ALA A 596 2.38 22.33 15.44
N TRP A 597 1.78 22.47 14.25
CA TRP A 597 0.34 22.66 14.06
C TRP A 597 -0.27 23.88 14.79
N GLN A 598 0.59 24.83 15.21
CA GLN A 598 0.25 25.93 16.13
C GLN A 598 -0.45 25.49 17.42
N LEU A 599 -0.17 24.29 17.91
CA LEU A 599 -0.68 23.85 19.19
C LEU A 599 0.12 24.47 20.34
N ASP A 600 -0.58 24.74 21.44
CA ASP A 600 0.04 25.15 22.69
C ASP A 600 1.01 24.05 23.17
N ALA A 601 2.12 24.46 23.79
CA ALA A 601 3.13 23.52 24.31
C ALA A 601 2.59 22.65 25.46
N ASP A 602 1.50 23.08 26.09
CA ASP A 602 0.78 22.34 27.14
C ASP A 602 -0.46 21.58 26.61
N ALA A 603 -0.66 21.53 25.29
CA ALA A 603 -1.75 20.76 24.69
C ALA A 603 -1.66 19.26 25.05
N PRO A 604 -2.79 18.56 25.26
CA PRO A 604 -2.78 17.12 25.57
C PRO A 604 -2.06 16.27 24.52
N GLU A 605 -2.13 16.66 23.25
CA GLU A 605 -1.46 15.97 22.14
C GLU A 605 0.06 15.99 22.29
N VAL A 606 0.59 17.00 23.00
CA VAL A 606 2.02 17.21 23.25
C VAL A 606 2.47 16.53 24.55
N LYS A 607 1.65 16.66 25.61
CA LYS A 607 2.00 16.18 26.96
C LYS A 607 1.66 14.72 27.20
N LYS A 608 0.57 14.24 26.58
CA LYS A 608 -0.02 12.91 26.79
C LYS A 608 -0.10 12.07 25.51
N GLY A 609 -0.14 12.70 24.34
CA GLY A 609 -0.14 12.01 23.05
C GLY A 609 1.27 11.54 22.66
N PHE A 610 1.39 10.35 22.08
CA PHE A 610 2.68 9.76 21.71
C PHE A 610 2.61 9.02 20.36
N LEU A 611 3.79 8.69 19.81
CA LEU A 611 3.94 7.83 18.64
C LEU A 611 4.60 6.51 19.02
N LEU A 612 4.03 5.39 18.58
CA LEU A 612 4.67 4.07 18.73
C LEU A 612 5.96 3.97 17.90
N ASN A 613 6.04 4.76 16.82
CA ASN A 613 7.15 4.85 15.88
C ASN A 613 8.50 5.09 16.58
N HIS A 614 8.56 5.73 17.75
CA HIS A 614 9.83 5.86 18.49
C HIS A 614 10.46 4.52 18.90
N LEU A 615 9.72 3.41 18.83
CA LEU A 615 10.19 2.06 19.13
C LEU A 615 10.59 1.26 17.88
N ILE A 616 10.29 1.74 16.68
CA ILE A 616 10.47 0.97 15.45
C ILE A 616 11.70 1.48 14.72
N HIS A 617 12.57 0.58 14.27
CA HIS A 617 13.72 0.92 13.42
C HIS A 617 13.46 0.50 11.97
N GLU A 618 13.89 1.33 11.00
CA GLU A 618 13.74 1.02 9.57
C GLU A 618 14.72 -0.05 9.07
N LEU A 619 15.77 -0.34 9.86
CA LEU A 619 16.68 -1.46 9.67
C LEU A 619 16.49 -2.51 10.77
N LEU A 620 16.71 -3.78 10.43
CA LEU A 620 16.81 -4.86 11.40
C LEU A 620 18.08 -4.70 12.26
N PRO A 621 18.13 -5.34 13.45
CA PRO A 621 19.36 -5.42 14.24
C PRO A 621 20.58 -5.86 13.40
N PRO A 622 21.75 -5.23 13.59
CA PRO A 622 22.96 -5.61 12.86
C PRO A 622 23.32 -7.08 13.08
N LYS A 623 23.64 -7.80 11.99
CA LYS A 623 24.08 -9.21 12.05
C LYS A 623 25.60 -9.38 12.21
N GLY A 624 26.35 -8.28 12.20
CA GLY A 624 27.82 -8.30 12.17
C GLY A 624 28.45 -8.59 10.81
N ASP A 625 27.64 -8.71 9.75
CA ASP A 625 28.06 -8.95 8.36
C ASP A 625 28.38 -7.65 7.59
N GLY A 626 28.21 -6.48 8.23
CA GLY A 626 28.40 -5.17 7.62
C GLY A 626 27.24 -4.72 6.71
N MET A 627 26.16 -5.49 6.62
CA MET A 627 25.03 -5.20 5.73
C MET A 627 23.92 -4.42 6.44
N ARG A 628 23.26 -3.52 5.70
CA ARG A 628 22.10 -2.74 6.14
C ARG A 628 20.81 -3.44 5.74
N TRP A 629 20.31 -4.32 6.61
CA TRP A 629 19.10 -5.09 6.35
C TRP A 629 17.85 -4.27 6.62
N SER A 630 17.04 -3.97 5.60
CA SER A 630 15.76 -3.26 5.80
C SER A 630 14.77 -4.08 6.64
N ASN A 631 14.08 -3.40 7.56
CA ASN A 631 12.95 -3.94 8.32
C ASN A 631 11.67 -3.86 7.47
N SER A 632 11.56 -4.76 6.50
CA SER A 632 10.50 -4.76 5.48
C SER A 632 10.26 -6.17 4.93
N ASP A 633 9.11 -6.34 4.28
CA ASP A 633 8.82 -7.52 3.48
C ASP A 633 9.87 -7.66 2.35
N PRO A 634 10.59 -8.79 2.25
CA PRO A 634 11.72 -8.94 1.33
C PRO A 634 11.30 -9.05 -0.14
N ILE A 635 10.01 -9.20 -0.42
CA ILE A 635 9.49 -9.34 -1.77
C ILE A 635 9.03 -7.98 -2.28
N THR A 636 8.25 -7.27 -1.48
CA THR A 636 7.58 -6.01 -1.88
C THR A 636 8.25 -4.76 -1.32
N GLY A 637 9.13 -4.90 -0.33
CA GLY A 637 9.69 -3.77 0.41
C GLY A 637 8.68 -3.08 1.33
N GLN A 638 7.50 -3.65 1.55
CA GLN A 638 6.50 -3.07 2.44
C GLN A 638 7.07 -2.99 3.87
N ALA A 639 7.07 -1.79 4.44
CA ALA A 639 7.54 -1.55 5.80
C ALA A 639 6.84 -2.43 6.84
N ALA A 640 7.63 -3.08 7.70
CA ALA A 640 7.18 -4.08 8.66
C ALA A 640 6.83 -3.46 10.03
N TRP A 641 5.86 -2.54 10.05
CA TRP A 641 5.46 -1.80 11.25
C TRP A 641 5.01 -2.68 12.42
N PHE A 642 4.46 -3.86 12.14
CA PHE A 642 3.79 -4.72 13.12
C PHE A 642 4.63 -5.94 13.51
N ASP A 643 5.88 -6.02 13.03
CA ASP A 643 6.86 -6.98 13.53
C ASP A 643 7.40 -6.58 14.92
N LEU A 644 7.09 -5.35 15.36
CA LEU A 644 7.54 -4.76 16.61
C LEU A 644 7.20 -5.64 17.82
N ARG A 645 8.24 -5.96 18.59
CA ARG A 645 8.15 -6.60 19.90
C ARG A 645 8.77 -5.73 20.98
N VAL A 646 8.16 -5.80 22.17
CA VAL A 646 8.47 -4.90 23.28
C VAL A 646 8.46 -5.62 24.63
N LYS A 647 9.17 -5.01 25.58
CA LYS A 647 9.06 -5.22 27.02
C LYS A 647 8.20 -4.11 27.62
N VAL A 648 7.36 -4.46 28.59
CA VAL A 648 6.50 -3.50 29.30
C VAL A 648 6.78 -3.56 30.80
N GLU A 649 6.99 -2.39 31.41
CA GLU A 649 7.27 -2.22 32.83
C GLU A 649 6.42 -1.06 33.38
N ALA A 650 5.99 -1.13 34.64
CA ALA A 650 5.36 0.02 35.30
C ALA A 650 6.34 1.19 35.38
N ALA A 651 5.87 2.41 35.12
CA ALA A 651 6.65 3.61 35.41
C ALA A 651 6.62 3.92 36.91
N SER A 652 7.66 4.57 37.44
CA SER A 652 7.67 4.95 38.85
C SER A 652 6.65 6.06 39.12
N ALA A 653 5.99 6.03 40.29
CA ALA A 653 5.03 7.05 40.70
C ALA A 653 5.66 8.43 40.92
N ASP A 654 6.99 8.49 41.13
CA ASP A 654 7.74 9.74 41.30
C ASP A 654 8.09 10.42 39.96
N GLU A 655 7.85 9.73 38.84
CA GLU A 655 8.07 10.28 37.52
C GLU A 655 6.93 11.22 37.10
N ALA A 656 7.26 12.30 36.39
CA ALA A 656 6.24 13.21 35.88
C ALA A 656 5.24 12.50 34.95
N ALA A 657 3.95 12.84 35.03
CA ALA A 657 2.91 12.34 34.14
C ALA A 657 2.98 12.99 32.74
N GLU A 658 4.08 12.77 32.03
CA GLU A 658 4.37 13.28 30.68
C GLU A 658 4.88 12.13 29.79
N VAL A 659 4.58 12.15 28.49
CA VAL A 659 5.13 11.16 27.56
C VAL A 659 6.63 11.34 27.34
N SER A 660 7.33 10.24 27.05
CA SER A 660 8.73 10.25 26.62
C SER A 660 8.88 9.49 25.29
N PRO A 661 9.75 9.91 24.36
CA PRO A 661 10.65 11.06 24.45
C PRO A 661 9.94 12.42 24.31
N GLN A 662 10.58 13.47 24.84
CA GLN A 662 10.24 14.88 24.59
C GLN A 662 11.33 15.52 23.76
N PHE A 663 10.94 16.46 22.90
CA PHE A 663 11.85 17.20 22.03
C PHE A 663 11.71 18.70 22.27
N ASP A 664 12.75 19.44 21.91
CA ASP A 664 12.71 20.90 21.93
C ASP A 664 11.58 21.42 21.04
N GLN A 665 10.99 22.53 21.50
CA GLN A 665 9.93 23.22 20.80
C GLN A 665 10.42 23.71 19.43
N ILE A 666 9.68 23.39 18.39
CA ILE A 666 9.87 23.95 17.06
C ILE A 666 9.59 25.45 17.12
N ALA A 667 10.54 26.25 16.65
CA ALA A 667 10.37 27.68 16.54
C ALA A 667 9.23 28.03 15.57
N SER A 668 8.39 29.00 15.95
CA SER A 668 7.37 29.52 15.04
C SER A 668 8.03 30.27 13.86
N PRO A 669 7.58 30.04 12.62
CA PRO A 669 7.99 30.84 11.47
C PRO A 669 7.78 32.35 11.72
N PRO A 670 8.68 33.22 11.21
CA PRO A 670 8.50 34.66 11.29
C PRO A 670 7.17 35.12 10.66
N GLY A 671 6.47 36.05 11.31
CA GLY A 671 5.23 36.63 10.77
C GLY A 671 3.98 35.76 10.91
N LEU A 672 4.08 34.59 11.55
CA LEU A 672 2.93 33.72 11.78
C LEU A 672 2.00 34.29 12.87
N THR A 673 0.74 34.51 12.52
CA THR A 673 -0.28 34.98 13.46
C THR A 673 -0.53 33.92 14.54
N LYS A 674 -0.53 34.35 15.81
CA LYS A 674 -0.88 33.46 16.93
C LYS A 674 -2.38 33.15 16.90
N PRO A 675 -2.79 31.88 17.07
CA PRO A 675 -4.20 31.54 17.12
C PRO A 675 -4.82 32.05 18.43
N ASP A 676 -6.13 32.28 18.42
CA ASP A 676 -6.87 32.61 19.64
C ASP A 676 -6.79 31.47 20.64
N ALA A 677 -6.55 31.79 21.92
CA ALA A 677 -6.47 30.80 22.99
C ALA A 677 -7.78 30.01 23.21
N MET A 678 -8.91 30.56 22.76
CA MET A 678 -10.22 29.94 22.87
C MET A 678 -10.94 30.03 21.53
N LEU A 679 -11.05 28.89 20.86
CA LEU A 679 -11.83 28.81 19.63
C LEU A 679 -13.33 28.89 19.97
N ARG A 680 -13.96 30.00 19.59
CA ARG A 680 -15.42 30.20 19.74
C ARG A 680 -16.18 30.05 18.42
N TYR A 681 -15.51 29.59 17.37
CA TYR A 681 -16.11 29.38 16.05
C TYR A 681 -17.33 28.45 16.14
N GLY A 682 -18.46 28.88 15.57
CA GLY A 682 -19.74 28.19 15.63
C GLY A 682 -20.63 28.56 16.82
N ILE A 683 -20.16 29.36 17.79
CA ILE A 683 -21.01 29.84 18.89
C ILE A 683 -22.15 30.73 18.37
N GLU A 684 -21.93 31.43 17.26
CA GLU A 684 -22.92 32.24 16.56
C GLU A 684 -24.09 31.41 16.04
N TRP A 685 -23.84 30.14 15.64
CA TRP A 685 -24.88 29.21 15.19
C TRP A 685 -25.77 28.71 16.33
N THR A 686 -25.24 28.69 17.56
CA THR A 686 -26.03 28.31 18.76
C THR A 686 -27.04 29.41 19.14
N LYS A 687 -26.71 30.69 18.89
CA LYS A 687 -27.60 31.83 19.18
C LYS A 687 -28.73 32.00 18.17
N SER A 688 -28.57 31.53 16.93
CA SER A 688 -29.64 31.54 15.92
C SER A 688 -30.70 30.46 16.16
N ALA A 689 -30.33 29.30 16.70
CA ALA A 689 -31.27 28.21 17.01
C ALA A 689 -32.30 28.60 18.09
N SER A 690 -31.93 29.46 19.05
CA SER A 690 -32.86 29.92 20.09
C SER A 690 -33.85 30.99 19.61
N LYS A 691 -33.68 31.54 18.40
CA LYS A 691 -34.61 32.54 17.83
C LYS A 691 -35.64 31.94 16.88
N SER A 692 -35.47 30.70 16.42
CA SER A 692 -36.44 30.03 15.54
C SER A 692 -37.47 29.15 16.26
N SER A 693 -37.35 28.92 17.58
CA SER A 693 -38.33 28.13 18.34
C SER A 693 -39.51 28.93 18.92
N ASN A 694 -39.58 30.25 18.70
CA ASN A 694 -40.64 31.12 19.22
C ASN A 694 -41.56 31.71 18.13
N LYS A 695 -41.72 31.03 16.99
CA LYS A 695 -42.80 31.32 16.03
C LYS A 695 -43.62 30.06 15.79
N GLY A 696 -44.54 29.80 16.70
CA GLY A 696 -45.45 28.67 16.68
C GLY A 696 -46.32 28.60 17.92
N GLU A 697 -47.05 29.68 18.22
CA GLU A 697 -48.38 29.66 18.85
C GLU A 697 -49.30 30.60 18.07
#